data_AF-A0A972YZV9-F1
#
_entry.id   AF-A0A972YZV9-F1
#
_cell.length_a   1.000
_cell.length_b   1.000
_cell.length_c   1.000
_cell.angle_alpha   90.00
_cell.angle_beta   90.00
_cell.angle_gamma   90.00
#
_symmetry.space_group_name_H-M   'P 1'
#
loop_
_entity.id
_entity.type
_entity.pdbx_description
1 polymer ?
#
loop_
_entity_poly.entity_id
_entity_poly.type
_entity_poly.pdbx_seq_one_letter_code
_entity_poly.pdbx_strand_id
1 'polypeptide(L)'
;MKDLKNVPYNPIAEKIVDVLCLKTQNSDRSFYRISVGYFLCKVAASMRCNIKTHDRGIIPVNMYAINLAASGYGKGHSTNIIEDNIINQFRERFMNETFPLVAAKEIERLALKRAAKDNIDEDKALEKVHKEYYGQGTEVFDFDSATPAAIKQVRHKFLMAGAGSINMQIDEIGSNLIESQDAFKVFLELYDVGKVKQKITKNTSENVRAEEINGRTPTNCLMYGTPAKLLDGGKVEAEMVSMFDTGYARRSFFGFARDMPPESKLSPEERYDLLTDGTCDSYFAQLSDDFGELADIDNFGVTLLMSKETSILIMEYQDHCTARARLMPEHKQIQQAEMTHRYFKALKLAGAYAFIEESHEVTSDHFYAAVRLAEDSGVALENILKREQNYVKLAKYVCSLDREVTHADLTEELPFYKGNAGFKADMLTLAIAYGYRNNLVLKKSYLDGIEFLSGDKLADTKLNDITISYSDHSAYRYSDGYNEDGSRETCAFEDIGNLTQLNNMHWTTHHFLDDHRCGENVIAGFDLLVLDVDEGVDIATVRLLMSDYAYHIHTTKRHQTFDKEKNIQYGDRFRVVIPLNYHLTLSEEDYHEFMMNIAEGLPFEIDHSTFQRSKKWLTHKGVTYDNEGILFDALPFIPKTTKNESRKQVIVDQKSLNNMERWFMNNTGTGNRSNQLVKYAYMLVDSGMDITAVTETVLDLNQKLPEPMKEAEVMATIMVSAGRAIKKRDGL
;
A
#
# COMPACT_ATOMS: atom_id res chain seq x y z
N MET A 1 -13.36 8.22 31.69
CA MET A 1 -13.65 8.42 30.24
C MET A 1 -14.75 7.52 29.69
N LYS A 2 -15.61 8.06 28.80
CA LYS A 2 -16.58 7.30 27.98
C LYS A 2 -15.88 6.38 26.97
N ASP A 3 -16.59 5.37 26.46
CA ASP A 3 -16.14 4.61 25.28
C ASP A 3 -16.15 5.51 24.04
N LEU A 4 -14.96 5.83 23.54
CA LEU A 4 -14.73 6.74 22.41
C LEU A 4 -15.37 6.24 21.10
N LYS A 5 -15.73 4.96 21.01
CA LYS A 5 -16.44 4.42 19.83
C LYS A 5 -17.89 4.90 19.75
N ASN A 6 -18.50 5.20 20.90
CA ASN A 6 -19.92 5.57 21.00
C ASN A 6 -20.14 7.06 21.23
N VAL A 7 -19.07 7.86 21.20
CA VAL A 7 -19.15 9.31 21.33
C VAL A 7 -19.65 9.91 20.02
N PRO A 8 -20.72 10.73 20.04
CA PRO A 8 -21.22 11.39 18.82
C PRO A 8 -20.27 12.51 18.38
N TYR A 9 -20.31 12.82 17.08
CA TYR A 9 -19.70 14.03 16.54
C TYR A 9 -20.56 15.26 16.91
N ASN A 10 -20.03 16.46 16.65
CA ASN A 10 -20.76 17.70 16.88
C ASN A 10 -21.98 17.78 15.94
N PRO A 11 -23.19 18.08 16.45
CA PRO A 11 -24.41 18.03 15.65
C PRO A 11 -24.45 19.07 14.53
N ILE A 12 -24.00 20.31 14.77
CA ILE A 12 -23.98 21.35 13.74
C ILE A 12 -22.98 20.98 12.64
N ALA A 13 -21.78 20.53 13.03
CA ALA A 13 -20.77 20.09 12.08
C ALA A 13 -21.25 18.90 11.24
N GLU A 14 -21.93 17.91 11.84
CA GLU A 14 -22.45 16.76 11.10
C GLU A 14 -23.54 17.14 10.12
N LYS A 15 -24.43 18.09 10.45
CA LYS A 15 -25.44 18.55 9.50
C LYS A 15 -24.80 19.23 8.29
N ILE A 16 -23.73 20.01 8.48
CA ILE A 16 -22.96 20.57 7.35
C ILE A 16 -22.35 19.44 6.52
N VAL A 17 -21.77 18.42 7.15
CA VAL A 17 -21.21 17.25 6.48
C VAL A 17 -22.28 16.49 5.68
N ASP A 18 -23.47 16.30 6.22
CA ASP A 18 -24.61 15.67 5.52
C ASP A 18 -24.89 16.38 4.20
N VAL A 19 -24.95 17.70 4.22
CA VAL A 19 -25.21 18.51 3.03
C VAL A 19 -24.06 18.45 2.02
N LEU A 20 -22.81 18.48 2.50
CA LEU A 20 -21.66 18.32 1.62
C LEU A 20 -21.66 16.96 0.94
N CYS A 21 -21.95 15.87 1.67
CA CYS A 21 -22.08 14.53 1.10
C CYS A 21 -23.18 14.47 0.02
N LEU A 22 -24.32 15.11 0.27
CA LEU A 22 -25.43 15.16 -0.70
C LEU A 22 -25.05 15.91 -1.99
N LYS A 23 -24.50 17.14 -1.88
CA LYS A 23 -24.18 17.97 -3.06
C LYS A 23 -22.98 17.44 -3.84
N THR A 24 -21.98 16.88 -3.16
CA THR A 24 -20.79 16.28 -3.81
C THR A 24 -21.03 14.85 -4.30
N GLN A 25 -22.15 14.23 -3.90
CA GLN A 25 -22.47 12.82 -4.17
C GLN A 25 -21.40 11.85 -3.67
N ASN A 26 -20.78 12.22 -2.55
CA ASN A 26 -19.70 11.46 -1.97
C ASN A 26 -20.07 11.11 -0.52
N SER A 27 -20.23 9.82 -0.27
CA SER A 27 -20.63 9.32 1.05
C SER A 27 -19.50 9.31 2.08
N ASP A 28 -18.25 9.57 1.70
CA ASP A 28 -17.17 9.64 2.68
C ASP A 28 -17.18 10.96 3.45
N ARG A 29 -17.54 10.82 4.72
CA ARG A 29 -17.67 11.91 5.67
C ARG A 29 -16.33 12.37 6.23
N SER A 30 -15.29 11.54 6.17
CA SER A 30 -14.02 11.77 6.87
C SER A 30 -13.32 13.02 6.34
N PHE A 31 -13.26 13.15 5.01
CA PHE A 31 -12.73 14.33 4.34
C PHE A 31 -13.52 15.59 4.74
N TYR A 32 -14.86 15.55 4.64
CA TYR A 32 -15.71 16.71 4.91
C TYR A 32 -15.66 17.15 6.37
N ARG A 33 -15.64 16.22 7.34
CA ARG A 33 -15.54 16.56 8.77
C ARG A 33 -14.31 17.39 9.12
N ILE A 34 -13.16 17.05 8.51
CA ILE A 34 -11.90 17.78 8.74
C ILE A 34 -11.98 19.18 8.12
N SER A 35 -12.51 19.29 6.90
CA SER A 35 -12.74 20.59 6.25
C SER A 35 -13.70 21.46 7.05
N VAL A 36 -14.85 20.92 7.47
CA VAL A 36 -15.83 21.64 8.30
C VAL A 36 -15.21 22.11 9.61
N GLY A 37 -14.50 21.23 10.32
CA GLY A 37 -13.80 21.60 11.56
C GLY A 37 -12.85 22.79 11.37
N TYR A 38 -12.12 22.83 10.25
CA TYR A 38 -11.26 23.96 9.90
C TYR A 38 -12.05 25.27 9.75
N PHE A 39 -13.14 25.27 8.99
CA PHE A 39 -13.96 26.46 8.76
C PHE A 39 -14.63 26.96 10.04
N LEU A 40 -15.10 26.07 10.92
CA LEU A 40 -15.63 26.46 12.23
C LEU A 40 -14.55 27.14 13.09
N CYS A 41 -13.33 26.60 13.08
CA CYS A 41 -12.20 27.23 13.77
C CYS A 41 -11.82 28.57 13.14
N LYS A 42 -11.92 28.72 11.81
CA LYS A 42 -11.68 29.98 11.09
C LYS A 42 -12.64 31.08 11.53
N VAL A 43 -13.93 30.76 11.60
CA VAL A 43 -14.99 31.66 12.07
C VAL A 43 -14.72 32.11 13.50
N ALA A 44 -14.56 31.16 14.42
CA ALA A 44 -14.27 31.46 15.84
C ALA A 44 -12.96 32.24 16.04
N ALA A 45 -11.91 31.89 15.30
CA ALA A 45 -10.61 32.57 15.35
C ALA A 45 -10.69 34.02 14.86
N SER A 46 -11.44 34.29 13.80
CA SER A 46 -11.62 35.63 13.23
C SER A 46 -12.26 36.58 14.25
N MET A 47 -13.22 36.05 15.03
CA MET A 47 -13.88 36.72 16.15
C MET A 47 -13.04 36.77 17.44
N ARG A 48 -11.78 36.33 17.41
CA ARG A 48 -10.88 36.30 18.57
C ARG A 48 -11.40 35.48 19.75
N CYS A 49 -12.11 34.39 19.47
CA CYS A 49 -12.52 33.43 20.49
C CYS A 49 -11.30 32.81 21.19
N ASN A 50 -11.33 32.80 22.52
CA ASN A 50 -10.30 32.19 23.36
C ASN A 50 -10.90 31.21 24.37
N ILE A 51 -10.11 30.23 24.79
CA ILE A 51 -10.44 29.29 25.86
C ILE A 51 -9.61 29.66 27.10
N LYS A 52 -10.27 29.88 28.23
CA LYS A 52 -9.60 30.08 29.52
C LYS A 52 -9.44 28.75 30.23
N THR A 53 -8.23 28.20 30.16
CA THR A 53 -7.87 26.97 30.88
C THR A 53 -7.44 27.28 32.32
N HIS A 54 -7.67 26.32 33.23
CA HIS A 54 -7.25 26.46 34.63
C HIS A 54 -5.72 26.33 34.83
N ASP A 55 -5.03 25.59 33.96
CA ASP A 55 -3.62 25.23 34.10
C ASP A 55 -2.69 25.98 33.12
N ARG A 56 -3.16 26.36 31.93
CA ARG A 56 -2.33 26.92 30.84
C ARG A 56 -2.68 28.36 30.46
N GLY A 57 -3.61 28.97 31.18
CA GLY A 57 -4.11 30.32 30.90
C GLY A 57 -4.99 30.38 29.66
N ILE A 58 -4.95 31.51 28.97
CA ILE A 58 -5.81 31.80 27.81
C ILE A 58 -5.18 31.20 26.55
N ILE A 59 -5.94 30.45 25.76
CA ILE A 59 -5.49 29.80 24.52
C ILE A 59 -6.40 30.23 23.37
N PRO A 60 -5.88 30.69 22.23
CA PRO A 60 -6.72 31.01 21.08
C PRO A 60 -7.26 29.74 20.40
N VAL A 61 -8.50 29.81 19.91
CA VAL A 61 -9.08 28.80 19.02
C VAL A 61 -8.41 28.91 17.65
N ASN A 62 -7.94 27.78 17.12
CA ASN A 62 -7.45 27.64 15.75
C ASN A 62 -7.28 26.16 15.36
N MET A 63 -7.11 25.91 14.05
CA MET A 63 -6.92 24.56 13.52
C MET A 63 -5.95 24.54 12.33
N TYR A 64 -5.03 23.56 12.36
CA TYR A 64 -4.28 23.12 11.19
C TYR A 64 -4.86 21.80 10.71
N ALA A 65 -5.01 21.65 9.39
CA ALA A 65 -5.65 20.50 8.77
C ALA A 65 -4.92 20.12 7.49
N ILE A 66 -4.70 18.80 7.32
CA ILE A 66 -4.11 18.21 6.12
C ILE A 66 -5.11 17.18 5.60
N ASN A 67 -5.74 17.49 4.46
CA ASN A 67 -6.86 16.73 3.95
C ASN A 67 -6.57 16.18 2.55
N LEU A 68 -6.30 14.87 2.46
CA LEU A 68 -5.86 14.24 1.22
C LEU A 68 -6.92 13.29 0.69
N ALA A 69 -7.35 13.52 -0.55
CA ALA A 69 -8.29 12.65 -1.25
C ALA A 69 -7.92 12.53 -2.73
N ALA A 70 -8.33 11.43 -3.37
CA ALA A 70 -8.11 11.18 -4.79
C ALA A 70 -8.66 12.34 -5.68
N SER A 71 -8.18 12.42 -6.93
CA SER A 71 -8.75 13.40 -7.86
C SER A 71 -10.22 13.07 -8.14
N GLY A 72 -11.08 14.08 -8.31
CA GLY A 72 -12.51 13.88 -8.51
C GLY A 72 -13.35 13.71 -7.24
N TYR A 73 -12.75 13.75 -6.04
CA TYR A 73 -13.46 13.61 -4.75
C TYR A 73 -14.38 14.79 -4.37
N GLY A 74 -14.47 15.83 -5.21
CA GLY A 74 -15.19 17.06 -4.90
C GLY A 74 -14.48 17.99 -3.91
N LYS A 75 -13.15 17.91 -3.78
CA LYS A 75 -12.34 18.74 -2.84
C LYS A 75 -12.65 20.24 -2.97
N GLY A 76 -12.33 20.84 -4.11
CA GLY A 76 -12.59 22.25 -4.38
C GLY A 76 -14.08 22.60 -4.37
N HIS A 77 -14.93 21.71 -4.89
CA HIS A 77 -16.38 21.93 -4.87
C HIS A 77 -16.92 22.05 -3.43
N SER A 78 -16.49 21.18 -2.52
CA SER A 78 -16.89 21.24 -1.11
C SER A 78 -16.36 22.46 -0.37
N THR A 79 -15.12 22.88 -0.66
CA THR A 79 -14.55 24.13 -0.12
C THR A 79 -15.39 25.32 -0.57
N ASN A 80 -15.70 25.42 -1.85
CA ASN A 80 -16.51 26.51 -2.40
C ASN A 80 -17.93 26.54 -1.80
N ILE A 81 -18.56 25.38 -1.62
CA ILE A 81 -19.88 25.32 -0.96
C ILE A 81 -19.82 25.92 0.45
N ILE A 82 -18.80 25.58 1.24
CA ILE A 82 -18.68 26.14 2.59
C ILE A 82 -18.45 27.66 2.52
N GLU A 83 -17.56 28.12 1.64
CA GLU A 83 -17.20 29.53 1.54
C GLU A 83 -18.31 30.42 0.99
N ASP A 84 -18.98 29.97 -0.06
CA ASP A 84 -19.93 30.78 -0.83
C ASP A 84 -21.38 30.60 -0.37
N ASN A 85 -21.72 29.49 0.31
CA ASN A 85 -23.08 29.19 0.72
C ASN A 85 -23.29 29.06 2.23
N ILE A 86 -22.23 28.87 3.03
CA ILE A 86 -22.36 28.67 4.49
C ILE A 86 -21.76 29.86 5.25
N ILE A 87 -20.51 30.23 4.98
CA ILE A 87 -19.82 31.31 5.71
C ILE A 87 -19.79 32.64 4.95
N ASN A 88 -20.51 32.75 3.84
CA ASN A 88 -20.55 33.93 2.98
C ASN A 88 -21.05 35.17 3.74
N GLN A 89 -22.18 35.06 4.44
CA GLN A 89 -22.73 36.18 5.23
C GLN A 89 -21.86 36.52 6.43
N PHE A 90 -21.28 35.51 7.11
CA PHE A 90 -20.27 35.74 8.16
C PHE A 90 -19.12 36.59 7.62
N ARG A 91 -18.54 36.19 6.47
CA ARG A 91 -17.40 36.88 5.86
C ARG A 91 -17.77 38.31 5.47
N GLU A 92 -18.92 38.51 4.84
CA GLU A 92 -19.39 39.82 4.40
C GLU A 92 -19.57 40.76 5.60
N ARG A 93 -20.36 40.35 6.59
CA ARG A 93 -20.61 41.14 7.81
C ARG A 93 -19.32 41.40 8.59
N PHE A 94 -18.49 40.37 8.78
CA PHE A 94 -17.24 40.52 9.50
C PHE A 94 -16.29 41.51 8.83
N MET A 95 -16.07 41.39 7.52
CA MET A 95 -15.11 42.22 6.79
C MET A 95 -15.60 43.66 6.59
N ASN A 96 -16.90 43.86 6.39
CA ASN A 96 -17.47 45.17 6.06
C ASN A 96 -17.96 45.95 7.29
N GLU A 97 -18.30 45.27 8.39
CA GLU A 97 -18.91 45.90 9.57
C GLU A 97 -18.06 45.67 10.82
N THR A 98 -17.95 44.42 11.27
CA THR A 98 -17.39 44.10 12.60
C THR A 98 -15.90 44.40 12.68
N PHE A 99 -15.11 43.94 11.71
CA PHE A 99 -13.67 44.15 11.70
C PHE A 99 -13.31 45.64 11.63
N PRO A 100 -13.86 46.45 10.70
CA PRO A 100 -13.57 47.89 10.66
C PRO A 100 -13.97 48.62 11.94
N LEU A 101 -15.11 48.27 12.54
CA LEU A 101 -15.61 48.91 13.76
C LEU A 101 -14.70 48.59 14.96
N VAL A 102 -14.31 47.33 15.13
CA VAL A 102 -13.37 46.93 16.19
C VAL A 102 -11.99 47.56 15.95
N ALA A 103 -11.52 47.56 14.71
CA ALA A 103 -10.23 48.13 14.35
C ALA A 103 -10.17 49.63 14.65
N ALA A 104 -11.22 50.39 14.34
CA ALA A 104 -11.29 51.82 14.65
C ALA A 104 -11.15 52.08 16.15
N LYS A 105 -11.93 51.37 16.99
CA LYS A 105 -11.85 51.46 18.46
C LYS A 105 -10.46 51.12 18.99
N GLU A 106 -9.84 50.08 18.44
CA GLU A 106 -8.52 49.64 18.90
C GLU A 106 -7.37 50.54 18.44
N ILE A 107 -7.47 51.12 17.24
CA ILE A 107 -6.54 52.12 16.74
C ILE A 107 -6.56 53.37 17.63
N GLU A 108 -7.75 53.86 18.01
CA GLU A 108 -7.89 54.97 18.95
C GLU A 108 -7.25 54.64 20.31
N ARG A 109 -7.54 53.45 20.87
CA ARG A 109 -6.94 53.01 22.13
C ARG A 109 -5.41 52.92 22.04
N LEU A 110 -4.88 52.40 20.93
CA LEU A 110 -3.45 52.30 20.69
C LEU A 110 -2.81 53.68 20.55
N ALA A 111 -3.48 54.62 19.88
CA ALA A 111 -3.04 56.00 19.75
C ALA A 111 -2.95 56.70 21.10
N LEU A 112 -3.98 56.60 21.96
CA LEU A 112 -3.96 57.15 23.32
C LEU A 112 -2.80 56.59 24.15
N LYS A 113 -2.56 55.28 24.05
CA LYS A 113 -1.45 54.62 24.75
C LYS A 113 -0.09 55.12 24.26
N ARG A 114 0.08 55.33 22.96
CA ARG A 114 1.33 55.84 22.37
C ARG A 114 1.52 57.34 22.62
N ALA A 115 0.46 58.14 22.60
CA ALA A 115 0.48 59.56 22.95
C ALA A 115 1.01 59.77 24.37
N ALA A 116 0.48 59.01 25.34
CA ALA A 116 0.92 59.03 26.73
C ALA A 116 2.38 58.55 26.90
N LYS A 117 2.80 57.53 26.14
CA LYS A 117 4.17 56.99 26.19
C LYS A 117 5.20 57.97 25.63
N ASP A 118 4.91 58.55 24.47
CA ASP A 118 5.86 59.38 23.71
C ASP A 118 5.73 60.88 24.07
N ASN A 119 4.79 61.23 24.96
CA ASN A 119 4.46 62.60 25.36
C ASN A 119 4.20 63.52 24.15
N ILE A 120 3.37 63.03 23.23
CA ILE A 120 2.93 63.76 22.05
C ILE A 120 1.42 63.99 22.09
N ASP A 121 0.98 64.97 21.32
CA ASP A 121 -0.43 65.28 21.11
C ASP A 121 -1.21 64.07 20.57
N GLU A 122 -2.44 63.88 21.06
CA GLU A 122 -3.28 62.70 20.76
C GLU A 122 -3.63 62.60 19.28
N ASP A 123 -3.96 63.73 18.63
CA ASP A 123 -4.28 63.75 17.19
C ASP A 123 -3.07 63.36 16.35
N LYS A 124 -1.87 63.83 16.73
CA LYS A 124 -0.62 63.44 16.07
C LYS A 124 -0.27 61.96 16.28
N ALA A 125 -0.57 61.41 17.45
CA ALA A 125 -0.38 59.98 17.70
C ALA A 125 -1.35 59.16 16.85
N LEU A 126 -2.62 59.58 16.76
CA LEU A 126 -3.65 58.94 15.95
C LEU A 126 -3.29 58.94 14.47
N GLU A 127 -2.82 60.06 13.92
CA GLU A 127 -2.35 60.16 12.53
C GLU A 127 -1.20 59.17 12.23
N LYS A 128 -0.23 59.05 13.15
CA LYS A 128 0.87 58.08 13.03
C LYS A 128 0.37 56.63 13.05
N VAL A 129 -0.53 56.29 13.97
CA VAL A 129 -1.08 54.93 14.08
C VAL A 129 -1.91 54.59 12.84
N HIS A 130 -2.73 55.51 12.34
CA HIS A 130 -3.46 55.32 11.08
C HIS A 130 -2.51 55.09 9.91
N LYS A 131 -1.47 55.92 9.77
CA LYS A 131 -0.49 55.76 8.69
C LYS A 131 0.22 54.40 8.76
N GLU A 132 0.58 53.95 9.96
CA GLU A 132 1.18 52.63 10.17
C GLU A 132 0.18 51.50 9.83
N TYR A 133 -1.08 51.64 10.23
CA TYR A 133 -2.14 50.66 10.01
C TYR A 133 -2.47 50.46 8.52
N TYR A 134 -2.72 51.55 7.81
CA TYR A 134 -3.02 51.52 6.37
C TYR A 134 -1.78 51.15 5.55
N GLY A 135 -0.58 51.46 6.03
CA GLY A 135 0.70 51.05 5.43
C GLY A 135 0.96 49.53 5.45
N GLN A 136 0.20 48.75 6.24
CA GLN A 136 0.32 47.29 6.24
C GLN A 136 -0.38 46.60 5.04
N GLY A 137 -1.08 47.35 4.18
CA GLY A 137 -1.88 46.81 3.07
C GLY A 137 -3.30 46.43 3.49
N THR A 138 -4.14 46.05 2.52
CA THR A 138 -5.53 45.63 2.78
C THR A 138 -5.59 44.24 3.41
N GLU A 139 -6.57 44.04 4.28
CA GLU A 139 -6.89 42.80 4.95
C GLU A 139 -7.36 41.75 3.94
N VAL A 140 -6.81 40.54 4.02
CA VAL A 140 -7.29 39.38 3.27
C VAL A 140 -7.89 38.37 4.24
N PHE A 141 -9.05 37.82 3.89
CA PHE A 141 -9.73 36.83 4.73
C PHE A 141 -9.02 35.46 4.66
N ASP A 142 -8.55 35.09 3.47
CA ASP A 142 -7.78 33.87 3.18
C ASP A 142 -6.69 34.16 2.14
N PHE A 143 -5.61 33.38 2.15
CA PHE A 143 -4.56 33.42 1.14
C PHE A 143 -3.95 32.02 0.92
N ASP A 144 -3.35 31.79 -0.24
CA ASP A 144 -2.77 30.49 -0.64
C ASP A 144 -1.25 30.41 -0.44
N SER A 145 -0.57 31.55 -0.40
CA SER A 145 0.88 31.62 -0.37
C SER A 145 1.33 32.94 0.27
N ALA A 146 2.44 32.90 1.01
CA ALA A 146 3.00 34.10 1.61
C ALA A 146 4.47 33.92 2.00
N THR A 147 5.25 35.00 1.93
CA THR A 147 6.60 35.01 2.52
C THR A 147 6.50 35.17 4.05
N PRO A 148 7.53 34.75 4.82
CA PRO A 148 7.61 35.01 6.26
C PRO A 148 7.45 36.49 6.66
N ALA A 149 7.88 37.41 5.80
CA ALA A 149 7.75 38.85 6.03
C ALA A 149 6.28 39.29 5.89
N ALA A 150 5.59 38.85 4.84
CA ALA A 150 4.17 39.14 4.64
C ALA A 150 3.29 38.60 5.77
N ILE A 151 3.55 37.37 6.25
CA ILE A 151 2.83 36.80 7.41
C ILE A 151 3.00 37.68 8.65
N LYS A 152 4.21 38.19 8.90
CA LYS A 152 4.49 39.08 10.04
C LYS A 152 3.86 40.47 9.86
N GLN A 153 3.77 40.97 8.63
CA GLN A 153 3.09 42.23 8.28
C GLN A 153 1.59 42.14 8.55
N VAL A 154 0.92 41.09 8.04
CA VAL A 154 -0.51 40.82 8.29
C VAL A 154 -0.77 40.63 9.78
N ARG A 155 0.09 39.88 10.48
CA ARG A 155 0.02 39.74 11.93
C ARG A 155 0.05 41.09 12.64
N HIS A 156 0.97 41.98 12.24
CA HIS A 156 1.09 43.30 12.83
C HIS A 156 -0.18 44.12 12.66
N LYS A 157 -0.76 44.11 11.45
CA LYS A 157 -2.04 44.76 11.15
C LYS A 157 -3.18 44.25 12.03
N PHE A 158 -3.31 42.92 12.17
CA PHE A 158 -4.34 42.32 13.03
C PHE A 158 -4.09 42.55 14.54
N LEU A 159 -2.85 42.79 14.95
CA LEU A 159 -2.57 43.23 16.33
C LEU A 159 -2.95 44.69 16.57
N MET A 160 -2.78 45.56 15.57
CA MET A 160 -3.25 46.95 15.64
C MET A 160 -4.78 47.02 15.64
N ALA A 161 -5.44 46.23 14.80
CA ALA A 161 -6.90 46.15 14.75
C ALA A 161 -7.51 45.45 15.98
N GLY A 162 -6.74 44.62 16.68
CA GLY A 162 -7.25 43.75 17.74
C GLY A 162 -8.14 42.60 17.26
N ALA A 163 -8.52 42.55 15.97
CA ALA A 163 -9.44 41.59 15.36
C ALA A 163 -8.76 40.68 14.32
N GLY A 164 -9.50 39.67 13.83
CA GLY A 164 -9.10 38.82 12.70
C GLY A 164 -8.13 37.68 13.02
N SER A 165 -7.96 36.77 12.07
CA SER A 165 -7.04 35.63 12.14
C SER A 165 -6.25 35.49 10.84
N ILE A 166 -5.07 34.88 10.90
CA ILE A 166 -4.27 34.60 9.69
C ILE A 166 -4.70 33.24 9.16
N ASN A 167 -5.38 33.21 8.01
CA ASN A 167 -5.94 32.00 7.44
C ASN A 167 -5.23 31.65 6.12
N MET A 168 -4.46 30.56 6.14
CA MET A 168 -3.81 30.01 4.95
C MET A 168 -4.62 28.82 4.42
N GLN A 169 -4.87 28.79 3.12
CA GLN A 169 -5.55 27.70 2.42
C GLN A 169 -4.77 27.31 1.16
N ILE A 170 -4.14 26.14 1.18
CA ILE A 170 -3.32 25.64 0.08
C ILE A 170 -4.05 24.48 -0.61
N ASP A 171 -4.44 24.70 -1.86
CA ASP A 171 -4.86 23.62 -2.77
C ASP A 171 -3.65 22.92 -3.38
N GLU A 172 -3.85 21.68 -3.79
CA GLU A 172 -2.84 20.77 -4.34
C GLU A 172 -1.50 20.83 -3.60
N ILE A 173 -1.56 20.60 -2.28
CA ILE A 173 -0.39 20.67 -1.39
C ILE A 173 0.82 19.85 -1.89
N GLY A 174 0.61 18.75 -2.63
CA GLY A 174 1.72 17.99 -3.22
C GLY A 174 2.61 18.79 -4.17
N SER A 175 2.03 19.76 -4.88
CA SER A 175 2.76 20.67 -5.77
C SER A 175 3.36 21.87 -5.01
N ASN A 176 2.65 22.35 -3.99
CA ASN A 176 2.96 23.62 -3.30
C ASN A 176 3.78 23.46 -2.01
N LEU A 177 4.00 22.23 -1.54
CA LEU A 177 4.67 21.94 -0.26
C LEU A 177 6.09 22.54 -0.18
N ILE A 178 6.88 22.36 -1.25
CA ILE A 178 8.29 22.78 -1.26
C ILE A 178 8.39 24.32 -1.26
N GLU A 179 7.57 24.99 -2.05
CA GLU A 179 7.59 26.45 -2.18
C GLU A 179 7.12 27.14 -0.88
N SER A 180 6.23 26.48 -0.12
CA SER A 180 5.63 27.02 1.10
C SER A 180 6.40 26.70 2.40
N GLN A 181 7.55 26.01 2.33
CA GLN A 181 8.30 25.57 3.53
C GLN A 181 8.60 26.69 4.53
N ASP A 182 8.98 27.87 4.05
CA ASP A 182 9.33 28.98 4.94
C ASP A 182 8.11 29.60 5.62
N ALA A 183 6.95 29.59 4.95
CA ALA A 183 5.68 29.96 5.57
C ALA A 183 5.31 28.96 6.68
N PHE A 184 5.48 27.66 6.41
CA PHE A 184 5.18 26.61 7.39
C PHE A 184 6.00 26.70 8.67
N LYS A 185 7.27 27.11 8.58
CA LYS A 185 8.11 27.36 9.77
C LYS A 185 7.53 28.45 10.66
N VAL A 186 7.05 29.54 10.07
CA VAL A 186 6.41 30.64 10.82
C VAL A 186 5.08 30.18 11.43
N PHE A 187 4.29 29.41 10.69
CA PHE A 187 3.03 28.86 11.17
C PHE A 187 3.21 27.90 12.36
N LEU A 188 4.30 27.12 12.41
CA LEU A 188 4.60 26.28 13.57
C LEU A 188 4.77 27.08 14.86
N GLU A 189 5.45 28.23 14.80
CA GLU A 189 5.61 29.12 15.96
C GLU A 189 4.26 29.72 16.40
N LEU A 190 3.39 30.05 15.43
CA LEU A 190 2.12 30.72 15.67
C LEU A 190 1.04 29.80 16.25
N TYR A 191 1.07 28.49 16.00
CA TYR A 191 -0.04 27.60 16.32
C TYR A 191 -0.47 27.60 17.79
N ASP A 192 0.49 27.48 18.72
CA ASP A 192 0.17 27.18 20.12
C ASP A 192 -0.58 28.35 20.78
N VAL A 193 -0.01 29.56 20.69
CA VAL A 193 -0.52 30.76 21.37
C VAL A 193 -0.56 32.01 20.49
N GLY A 194 -0.35 31.90 19.17
CA GLY A 194 -0.41 33.04 18.24
C GLY A 194 0.77 34.01 18.36
N LYS A 195 1.93 33.55 18.84
CA LYS A 195 3.12 34.38 19.04
C LYS A 195 4.24 33.97 18.08
N VAL A 196 4.92 34.95 17.53
CA VAL A 196 6.13 34.76 16.72
C VAL A 196 7.11 35.87 17.09
N LYS A 197 8.41 35.56 17.11
CA LYS A 197 9.43 36.58 17.35
C LYS A 197 9.72 37.36 16.06
N GLN A 198 9.91 38.68 16.17
CA GLN A 198 10.35 39.48 15.03
C GLN A 198 11.80 39.14 14.66
N LYS A 199 12.10 39.10 13.36
CA LYS A 199 13.50 39.05 12.88
C LYS A 199 14.02 40.47 12.84
N ILE A 200 15.22 40.72 13.34
CA ILE A 200 15.85 42.04 13.28
C ILE A 200 16.42 42.22 11.88
N THR A 201 15.85 43.14 11.10
CA THR A 201 16.36 43.59 9.81
C THR A 201 16.96 44.98 9.93
N LYS A 202 17.86 45.34 9.00
CA LYS A 202 18.44 46.68 8.93
C LYS A 202 17.33 47.69 8.67
N ASN A 203 17.21 48.70 9.54
CA ASN A 203 16.21 49.76 9.40
C ASN A 203 16.66 50.73 8.31
N THR A 204 15.90 50.86 7.23
CA THR A 204 16.18 51.80 6.12
C THR A 204 14.94 52.64 5.81
N SER A 205 15.06 53.67 4.97
CA SER A 205 13.92 54.46 4.51
C SER A 205 12.89 53.62 3.74
N GLU A 206 13.32 52.56 3.09
CA GLU A 206 12.48 51.60 2.35
C GLU A 206 11.95 50.46 3.23
N ASN A 207 12.62 50.17 4.35
CA ASN A 207 12.24 49.13 5.30
C ASN A 207 12.27 49.69 6.73
N VAL A 208 11.21 50.41 7.09
CA VAL A 208 11.02 50.93 8.44
C VAL A 208 10.41 49.84 9.31
N ARG A 209 11.09 49.48 10.40
CA ARG A 209 10.53 48.54 11.39
C ARG A 209 9.36 49.19 12.13
N ALA A 210 8.23 48.50 12.13
CA ALA A 210 7.08 48.87 12.94
C ALA A 210 7.38 48.74 14.44
N GLU A 211 6.69 49.52 15.26
CA GLU A 211 6.80 49.40 16.71
C GLU A 211 6.19 48.07 17.17
N GLU A 212 6.92 47.32 17.99
CA GLU A 212 6.47 45.99 18.43
C GLU A 212 5.18 46.07 19.25
N ILE A 213 4.15 45.33 18.80
CA ILE A 213 2.92 45.12 19.56
C ILE A 213 2.95 43.71 20.16
N ASN A 214 3.01 43.67 21.49
CA ASN A 214 2.90 42.42 22.23
C ASN A 214 1.47 41.91 22.23
N GLY A 215 1.24 40.78 21.55
CA GLY A 215 -0.08 40.17 21.48
C GLY A 215 -0.05 38.80 20.83
N ARG A 216 -1.24 38.24 20.69
CA ARG A 216 -1.48 36.92 20.10
C ARG A 216 -2.33 37.10 18.86
N THR A 217 -2.11 36.27 17.84
CA THR A 217 -2.94 36.25 16.63
C THR A 217 -3.25 34.80 16.29
N PRO A 218 -4.52 34.38 16.32
CA PRO A 218 -4.87 33.02 15.93
C PRO A 218 -4.53 32.81 14.45
N THR A 219 -4.12 31.59 14.14
CA THR A 219 -3.70 31.21 12.78
C THR A 219 -4.29 29.88 12.40
N ASN A 220 -4.89 29.79 11.22
CA ASN A 220 -5.49 28.57 10.68
C ASN A 220 -4.77 28.18 9.39
N CYS A 221 -4.60 26.88 9.16
CA CYS A 221 -3.94 26.36 7.95
C CYS A 221 -4.71 25.15 7.43
N LEU A 222 -5.25 25.24 6.21
CA LEU A 222 -5.84 24.11 5.51
C LEU A 222 -4.94 23.76 4.33
N MET A 223 -4.45 22.53 4.30
CA MET A 223 -3.68 21.98 3.20
C MET A 223 -4.49 20.82 2.61
N TYR A 224 -4.89 20.92 1.35
CA TYR A 224 -5.62 19.84 0.69
C TYR A 224 -5.02 19.51 -0.67
N GLY A 225 -5.20 18.26 -1.10
CA GLY A 225 -4.52 17.77 -2.30
C GLY A 225 -4.69 16.29 -2.53
N THR A 226 -4.04 15.78 -3.57
CA THR A 226 -4.05 14.35 -3.90
C THR A 226 -2.94 13.56 -3.19
N PRO A 227 -3.24 12.39 -2.58
CA PRO A 227 -2.22 11.51 -2.00
C PRO A 227 -1.13 11.12 -3.00
N ALA A 228 -1.49 10.88 -4.27
CA ALA A 228 -0.57 10.38 -5.29
C ALA A 228 0.65 11.29 -5.53
N LYS A 229 0.49 12.62 -5.41
CA LYS A 229 1.59 13.58 -5.57
C LYS A 229 2.45 13.73 -4.31
N LEU A 230 1.89 13.44 -3.14
CA LEU A 230 2.58 13.51 -1.85
C LEU A 230 3.27 12.20 -1.46
N LEU A 231 2.77 11.07 -1.94
CA LEU A 231 3.19 9.71 -1.56
C LEU A 231 3.84 8.96 -2.74
N ASP A 232 4.61 9.68 -3.55
CA ASP A 232 5.24 9.18 -4.78
C ASP A 232 6.63 8.53 -4.54
N GLY A 233 7.09 8.46 -3.29
CA GLY A 233 8.42 7.96 -2.92
C GLY A 233 9.56 8.93 -3.25
N GLY A 234 9.26 10.13 -3.73
CA GLY A 234 10.21 11.16 -4.16
C GLY A 234 10.57 12.19 -3.08
N LYS A 235 11.11 13.34 -3.51
CA LYS A 235 11.56 14.44 -2.64
C LYS A 235 10.41 15.06 -1.85
N VAL A 236 9.22 15.19 -2.47
CA VAL A 236 8.03 15.77 -1.85
C VAL A 236 7.58 14.93 -0.65
N GLU A 237 7.54 13.60 -0.79
CA GLU A 237 7.22 12.69 0.31
C GLU A 237 8.20 12.83 1.48
N ALA A 238 9.51 12.86 1.19
CA ALA A 238 10.54 13.03 2.22
C ALA A 238 10.38 14.34 3.00
N GLU A 239 10.06 15.43 2.30
CA GLU A 239 9.80 16.72 2.95
C GLU A 239 8.51 16.71 3.77
N MET A 240 7.46 16.07 3.30
CA MET A 240 6.21 15.93 4.06
C MET A 240 6.44 15.16 5.37
N VAL A 241 7.22 14.08 5.33
CA VAL A 241 7.60 13.33 6.54
C VAL A 241 8.42 14.20 7.50
N SER A 242 9.37 14.99 6.99
CA SER A 242 10.13 15.98 7.77
C SER A 242 9.22 17.04 8.41
N MET A 243 8.24 17.56 7.65
CA MET A 243 7.25 18.52 8.14
C MET A 243 6.42 17.92 9.30
N PHE A 244 6.03 16.64 9.18
CA PHE A 244 5.28 15.93 10.22
C PHE A 244 6.11 15.79 11.50
N ASP A 245 7.36 15.36 11.37
CA ASP A 245 8.31 15.15 12.47
C ASP A 245 8.65 16.45 13.20
N THR A 246 8.88 17.54 12.46
CA THR A 246 9.17 18.88 13.03
C THR A 246 8.01 19.50 13.80
N GLY A 247 6.81 18.93 13.69
CA GLY A 247 5.71 19.16 14.62
C GLY A 247 4.36 19.47 13.99
N TYR A 248 4.20 19.34 12.67
CA TYR A 248 2.86 19.42 12.05
C TYR A 248 1.99 18.22 12.44
N ALA A 249 2.55 17.02 12.62
CA ALA A 249 1.77 15.84 12.98
C ALA A 249 0.96 16.05 14.27
N ARG A 250 1.62 16.58 15.31
CA ARG A 250 0.95 16.83 16.60
C ARG A 250 -0.02 18.02 16.63
N ARG A 251 0.05 18.91 15.64
CA ARG A 251 -0.76 20.15 15.57
C ARG A 251 -1.90 20.08 14.56
N SER A 252 -1.80 19.14 13.61
CA SER A 252 -2.73 19.04 12.50
C SER A 252 -3.76 17.94 12.74
N PHE A 253 -4.95 18.17 12.22
CA PHE A 253 -5.92 17.14 11.93
C PHE A 253 -5.69 16.60 10.51
N PHE A 254 -6.05 15.33 10.31
CA PHE A 254 -5.79 14.60 9.07
C PHE A 254 -7.07 14.01 8.53
N GLY A 255 -7.32 14.22 7.24
CA GLY A 255 -8.30 13.46 6.47
C GLY A 255 -7.57 12.69 5.37
N PHE A 256 -7.98 11.45 5.13
CA PHE A 256 -7.32 10.57 4.17
C PHE A 256 -8.30 9.63 3.48
N ALA A 257 -8.46 9.81 2.17
CA ALA A 257 -9.23 8.91 1.30
C ALA A 257 -8.35 8.44 0.13
N ARG A 258 -8.07 7.13 0.06
CA ARG A 258 -7.28 6.52 -1.02
C ARG A 258 -8.13 6.13 -2.22
N ASP A 259 -9.32 5.61 -1.95
CA ASP A 259 -10.16 4.99 -2.97
C ASP A 259 -11.11 6.03 -3.57
N MET A 260 -11.44 5.85 -4.85
CA MET A 260 -12.55 6.56 -5.45
C MET A 260 -13.82 6.25 -4.63
N PRO A 261 -14.70 7.24 -4.42
CA PRO A 261 -15.94 6.98 -3.71
C PRO A 261 -16.69 5.84 -4.43
N PRO A 262 -17.33 4.92 -3.69
CA PRO A 262 -18.07 3.82 -4.30
C PRO A 262 -19.06 4.38 -5.31
N GLU A 263 -19.20 3.69 -6.45
CA GLU A 263 -20.08 4.11 -7.53
C GLU A 263 -21.49 4.37 -6.98
N SER A 264 -22.01 5.57 -7.20
CA SER A 264 -23.33 5.96 -6.70
C SER A 264 -24.36 5.00 -7.29
N LYS A 265 -25.15 4.34 -6.43
CA LYS A 265 -26.23 3.44 -6.84
C LYS A 265 -27.48 4.18 -7.30
N LEU A 266 -27.49 5.51 -7.24
CA LEU A 266 -28.63 6.33 -7.61
C LEU A 266 -28.80 6.37 -9.13
N SER A 267 -30.04 6.23 -9.61
CA SER A 267 -30.35 6.47 -11.01
C SER A 267 -30.12 7.96 -11.37
N PRO A 268 -29.92 8.30 -12.65
CA PRO A 268 -29.83 9.70 -13.08
C PRO A 268 -31.03 10.55 -12.64
N GLU A 269 -32.23 9.98 -12.61
CA GLU A 269 -33.47 10.63 -12.14
C GLU A 269 -33.43 10.88 -10.63
N GLU A 270 -33.10 9.86 -9.83
CA GLU A 270 -32.96 10.01 -8.36
C GLU A 270 -31.88 11.04 -8.01
N ARG A 271 -30.80 11.05 -8.80
CA ARG A 271 -29.71 12.01 -8.68
C ARG A 271 -30.16 13.44 -9.03
N TYR A 272 -30.98 13.61 -10.06
CA TYR A 272 -31.53 14.90 -10.45
C TYR A 272 -32.50 15.42 -9.38
N ASP A 273 -33.44 14.59 -8.93
CA ASP A 273 -34.41 14.93 -7.89
C ASP A 273 -33.69 15.33 -6.58
N LEU A 274 -32.64 14.59 -6.20
CA LEU A 274 -31.84 14.90 -5.01
C LEU A 274 -31.03 16.20 -5.15
N LEU A 275 -30.51 16.52 -6.34
CA LEU A 275 -29.76 17.76 -6.58
C LEU A 275 -30.65 18.99 -6.69
N THR A 276 -31.89 18.80 -7.18
CA THR A 276 -32.90 19.86 -7.39
C THR A 276 -33.89 19.98 -6.24
N ASP A 277 -33.74 19.18 -5.19
CA ASP A 277 -34.50 19.31 -3.95
C ASP A 277 -34.22 20.67 -3.29
N GLY A 278 -35.23 21.55 -3.33
CA GLY A 278 -35.16 22.90 -2.75
C GLY A 278 -35.08 22.91 -1.22
N THR A 279 -35.25 21.77 -0.54
CA THR A 279 -35.02 21.68 0.91
C THR A 279 -33.55 21.98 1.26
N CYS A 280 -32.59 21.53 0.46
CA CYS A 280 -31.18 21.86 0.65
C CYS A 280 -30.92 23.36 0.56
N ASP A 281 -31.59 24.07 -0.35
CA ASP A 281 -31.37 25.50 -0.56
C ASP A 281 -31.91 26.33 0.62
N SER A 282 -33.07 25.95 1.17
CA SER A 282 -33.59 26.56 2.40
C SER A 282 -32.67 26.33 3.62
N TYR A 283 -32.00 25.18 3.66
CA TYR A 283 -31.07 24.85 4.72
C TYR A 283 -29.76 25.63 4.61
N PHE A 284 -29.22 25.83 3.40
CA PHE A 284 -28.08 26.71 3.19
C PHE A 284 -28.37 28.15 3.59
N ALA A 285 -29.57 28.65 3.24
CA ALA A 285 -29.99 29.98 3.67
C ALA A 285 -29.97 30.10 5.21
N GLN A 286 -30.57 29.13 5.91
CA GLN A 286 -30.57 29.14 7.38
C GLN A 286 -29.16 29.09 7.97
N LEU A 287 -28.30 28.18 7.48
CA LEU A 287 -26.91 28.13 7.95
C LEU A 287 -26.15 29.41 7.65
N SER A 288 -26.36 30.00 6.47
CA SER A 288 -25.73 31.26 6.07
C SER A 288 -26.15 32.40 7.01
N ASP A 289 -27.44 32.48 7.34
CA ASP A 289 -28.00 33.45 8.29
C ASP A 289 -27.42 33.23 9.69
N ASP A 290 -27.45 31.99 10.22
CA ASP A 290 -26.92 31.62 11.54
C ASP A 290 -25.43 32.02 11.65
N PHE A 291 -24.62 31.72 10.64
CA PHE A 291 -23.22 32.12 10.62
C PHE A 291 -23.04 33.63 10.46
N GLY A 292 -23.93 34.30 9.71
CA GLY A 292 -23.98 35.76 9.62
C GLY A 292 -24.21 36.44 10.98
N GLU A 293 -25.00 35.83 11.87
CA GLU A 293 -25.22 36.31 13.23
C GLU A 293 -23.98 36.14 14.13
N LEU A 294 -23.19 35.08 13.94
CA LEU A 294 -21.93 34.87 14.65
C LEU A 294 -20.88 35.96 14.40
N ALA A 295 -20.99 36.72 13.29
CA ALA A 295 -20.12 37.85 13.00
C ALA A 295 -20.48 39.12 13.79
N ASP A 296 -21.58 39.14 14.54
CA ASP A 296 -21.96 40.32 15.33
C ASP A 296 -20.89 40.72 16.36
N ILE A 297 -20.77 42.02 16.62
CA ILE A 297 -19.78 42.56 17.56
C ILE A 297 -19.97 42.06 18.99
N ASP A 298 -21.19 41.69 19.39
CA ASP A 298 -21.47 41.13 20.71
C ASP A 298 -20.80 39.76 20.91
N ASN A 299 -20.52 39.05 19.81
CA ASN A 299 -19.79 37.79 19.79
C ASN A 299 -18.26 37.97 19.70
N PHE A 300 -17.76 39.21 19.63
CA PHE A 300 -16.34 39.49 19.47
C PHE A 300 -15.55 39.35 20.78
N GLY A 301 -14.38 38.70 20.71
CA GLY A 301 -13.43 38.63 21.83
C GLY A 301 -13.87 37.72 22.98
N VAL A 302 -14.86 36.85 22.75
CA VAL A 302 -15.40 35.92 23.74
C VAL A 302 -14.28 35.05 24.33
N THR A 303 -14.28 34.94 25.66
CA THR A 303 -13.40 34.03 26.41
C THR A 303 -14.23 32.95 27.06
N LEU A 304 -14.22 31.77 26.44
CA LEU A 304 -14.93 30.58 26.89
C LEU A 304 -14.32 30.07 28.20
N LEU A 305 -15.18 29.90 29.20
CA LEU A 305 -14.80 29.30 30.47
C LEU A 305 -14.84 27.77 30.37
N MET A 306 -14.32 27.12 31.41
CA MET A 306 -14.35 25.66 31.50
C MET A 306 -14.54 25.25 32.95
N SER A 307 -15.41 24.26 33.17
CA SER A 307 -15.62 23.68 34.49
C SER A 307 -14.42 22.84 34.96
N LYS A 308 -14.38 22.53 36.26
CA LYS A 308 -13.35 21.62 36.81
C LYS A 308 -13.50 20.23 36.20
N GLU A 309 -14.73 19.79 35.98
CA GLU A 309 -15.09 18.50 35.42
C GLU A 309 -14.55 18.34 34.00
N THR A 310 -14.79 19.33 33.12
CA THR A 310 -14.23 19.31 31.76
C THR A 310 -12.70 19.40 31.77
N SER A 311 -12.11 20.15 32.70
CA SER A 311 -10.65 20.23 32.85
C SER A 311 -10.05 18.87 33.21
N ILE A 312 -10.67 18.14 34.15
CA ILE A 312 -10.26 16.78 34.53
C ILE A 312 -10.42 15.82 33.35
N LEU A 313 -11.51 15.92 32.58
CA LEU A 313 -11.72 15.09 31.40
C LEU A 313 -10.61 15.27 30.34
N ILE A 314 -10.14 16.51 30.13
CA ILE A 314 -9.02 16.77 29.21
C ILE A 314 -7.73 16.11 29.72
N MET A 315 -7.47 16.17 31.03
CA MET A 315 -6.32 15.50 31.65
C MET A 315 -6.43 13.98 31.55
N GLU A 316 -7.61 13.39 31.80
CA GLU A 316 -7.86 11.96 31.59
C GLU A 316 -7.57 11.53 30.14
N TYR A 317 -7.99 12.33 29.17
CA TYR A 317 -7.72 12.05 27.76
C TYR A 317 -6.24 12.20 27.42
N GLN A 318 -5.55 13.20 27.96
CA GLN A 318 -4.10 13.35 27.84
C GLN A 318 -3.36 12.13 28.39
N ASP A 319 -3.72 11.65 29.58
CA ASP A 319 -3.10 10.48 30.22
C ASP A 319 -3.37 9.20 29.41
N HIS A 320 -4.59 9.03 28.92
CA HIS A 320 -4.96 7.91 28.04
C HIS A 320 -4.14 7.91 26.74
N CYS A 321 -3.99 9.06 26.10
CA CYS A 321 -3.15 9.17 24.91
C CYS A 321 -1.67 8.89 25.23
N THR A 322 -1.15 9.44 26.33
CA THR A 322 0.23 9.22 26.77
C THR A 322 0.51 7.75 27.06
N ALA A 323 -0.43 7.05 27.71
CA ALA A 323 -0.31 5.62 27.97
C ALA A 323 -0.25 4.81 26.66
N ARG A 324 -1.09 5.13 25.68
CA ARG A 324 -1.06 4.51 24.35
C ARG A 324 0.24 4.79 23.61
N ALA A 325 0.75 6.03 23.67
CA ALA A 325 2.00 6.42 23.03
C ALA A 325 3.19 5.62 23.57
N ARG A 326 3.24 5.36 24.89
CA ARG A 326 4.31 4.55 25.53
C ARG A 326 4.35 3.10 25.07
N LEU A 327 3.23 2.55 24.60
CA LEU A 327 3.15 1.19 24.07
C LEU A 327 3.56 1.12 22.59
N MET A 328 3.74 2.26 21.92
CA MET A 328 4.18 2.29 20.53
C MET A 328 5.68 2.03 20.41
N PRO A 329 6.15 1.36 19.35
CA PRO A 329 7.57 1.18 19.07
C PRO A 329 8.33 2.51 18.95
N GLU A 330 9.58 2.57 19.43
CA GLU A 330 10.42 3.78 19.43
C GLU A 330 10.66 4.41 18.05
N HIS A 331 10.65 3.60 16.98
CA HIS A 331 10.81 4.10 15.62
C HIS A 331 9.57 4.84 15.08
N LYS A 332 8.43 4.79 15.77
CA LYS A 332 7.18 5.49 15.40
C LYS A 332 7.09 6.88 16.06
N GLN A 333 8.16 7.68 15.95
CA GLN A 333 8.28 8.97 16.65
C GLN A 333 7.17 9.96 16.28
N ILE A 334 6.80 10.04 15.00
CA ILE A 334 5.72 10.91 14.52
C ILE A 334 4.39 10.54 15.17
N GLN A 335 4.04 9.25 15.19
CA GLN A 335 2.80 8.76 15.80
C GLN A 335 2.80 8.95 17.31
N GLN A 336 3.92 8.70 17.98
CA GLN A 336 4.07 8.93 19.42
C GLN A 336 3.89 10.40 19.78
N ALA A 337 4.51 11.30 19.01
CA ALA A 337 4.40 12.74 19.21
C ALA A 337 2.96 13.23 18.97
N GLU A 338 2.30 12.77 17.90
CA GLU A 338 0.91 13.10 17.64
C GLU A 338 -0.01 12.61 18.75
N MET A 339 0.10 11.33 19.14
CA MET A 339 -0.70 10.72 20.19
C MET A 339 -0.55 11.51 21.50
N THR A 340 0.68 11.74 21.96
CA THR A 340 0.96 12.42 23.24
C THR A 340 0.36 13.82 23.33
N HIS A 341 0.22 14.52 22.20
CA HIS A 341 -0.25 15.90 22.12
C HIS A 341 -1.66 16.06 21.56
N ARG A 342 -2.33 14.96 21.20
CA ARG A 342 -3.64 14.94 20.52
C ARG A 342 -4.72 15.72 21.26
N TYR A 343 -4.73 15.64 22.60
CA TYR A 343 -5.69 16.34 23.45
C TYR A 343 -5.68 17.87 23.24
N PHE A 344 -4.54 18.45 22.85
CA PHE A 344 -4.40 19.91 22.71
C PHE A 344 -5.11 20.43 21.46
N LYS A 345 -4.99 19.72 20.33
CA LYS A 345 -5.73 20.05 19.11
C LYS A 345 -7.23 19.77 19.26
N ALA A 346 -7.61 18.72 20.00
CA ALA A 346 -9.01 18.47 20.37
C ALA A 346 -9.60 19.61 21.22
N LEU A 347 -8.86 20.13 22.21
CA LEU A 347 -9.31 21.26 23.03
C LEU A 347 -9.59 22.51 22.19
N LYS A 348 -8.71 22.85 21.24
CA LYS A 348 -8.89 24.01 20.35
C LYS A 348 -10.15 23.88 19.49
N LEU A 349 -10.39 22.70 18.92
CA LEU A 349 -11.61 22.40 18.17
C LEU A 349 -12.87 22.44 19.04
N ALA A 350 -12.79 21.96 20.29
CA ALA A 350 -13.92 22.05 21.23
C ALA A 350 -14.32 23.50 21.52
N GLY A 351 -13.35 24.42 21.55
CA GLY A 351 -13.64 25.85 21.65
C GLY A 351 -14.34 26.41 20.42
N ALA A 352 -14.02 25.93 19.22
CA ALA A 352 -14.76 26.29 18.01
C ALA A 352 -16.21 25.79 18.10
N TYR A 353 -16.43 24.53 18.48
CA TYR A 353 -17.79 24.00 18.66
C TYR A 353 -18.60 24.81 19.67
N ALA A 354 -18.01 25.14 20.82
CA ALA A 354 -18.66 25.98 21.83
C ALA A 354 -19.03 27.37 21.29
N PHE A 355 -18.16 28.00 20.48
CA PHE A 355 -18.43 29.30 19.89
C PHE A 355 -19.58 29.24 18.86
N ILE A 356 -19.58 28.24 17.98
CA ILE A 356 -20.62 28.07 16.96
C ILE A 356 -21.98 27.74 17.59
N GLU A 357 -22.00 27.06 18.73
CA GLU A 357 -23.21 26.79 19.51
C GLU A 357 -23.57 27.93 20.48
N GLU A 358 -22.90 29.09 20.38
CA GLU A 358 -23.09 30.28 21.23
C GLU A 358 -23.00 29.98 22.75
N SER A 359 -22.26 28.93 23.11
CA SER A 359 -22.03 28.55 24.49
C SER A 359 -21.01 29.47 25.15
N HIS A 360 -21.26 29.85 26.41
CA HIS A 360 -20.31 30.62 27.22
C HIS A 360 -19.17 29.77 27.81
N GLU A 361 -19.28 28.43 27.74
CA GLU A 361 -18.28 27.51 28.25
C GLU A 361 -17.99 26.32 27.32
N VAL A 362 -16.79 25.76 27.44
CA VAL A 362 -16.43 24.49 26.83
C VAL A 362 -16.96 23.37 27.72
N THR A 363 -18.04 22.72 27.28
CA THR A 363 -18.66 21.58 27.96
C THR A 363 -17.91 20.28 27.69
N SER A 364 -18.23 19.25 28.48
CA SER A 364 -17.70 17.90 28.25
C SER A 364 -18.15 17.32 26.90
N ASP A 365 -19.35 17.68 26.41
CA ASP A 365 -19.86 17.18 25.13
C ASP A 365 -19.14 17.84 23.95
N HIS A 366 -18.83 19.15 24.01
CA HIS A 366 -17.96 19.79 23.00
C HIS A 366 -16.59 19.11 22.93
N PHE A 367 -16.00 18.82 24.10
CA PHE A 367 -14.70 18.17 24.14
C PHE A 367 -14.75 16.73 23.62
N TYR A 368 -15.77 15.96 23.99
CA TYR A 368 -15.97 14.60 23.49
C TYR A 368 -16.16 14.55 21.97
N ALA A 369 -16.97 15.46 21.39
CA ALA A 369 -17.14 15.57 19.94
C ALA A 369 -15.81 15.89 19.23
N ALA A 370 -14.99 16.78 19.81
CA ALA A 370 -13.68 17.10 19.27
C ALA A 370 -12.67 15.94 19.39
N VAL A 371 -12.72 15.19 20.51
CA VAL A 371 -11.94 13.96 20.71
C VAL A 371 -12.31 12.93 19.65
N ARG A 372 -13.60 12.76 19.34
CA ARG A 372 -14.06 11.83 18.32
C ARG A 372 -13.41 12.11 16.96
N LEU A 373 -13.42 13.38 16.51
CA LEU A 373 -12.74 13.78 15.28
C LEU A 373 -11.21 13.64 15.37
N ALA A 374 -10.62 13.89 16.53
CA ALA A 374 -9.18 13.74 16.74
C ALA A 374 -8.71 12.28 16.68
N GLU A 375 -9.51 11.32 17.17
CA GLU A 375 -9.21 9.89 17.05
C GLU A 375 -9.27 9.42 15.60
N ASP A 376 -10.30 9.81 14.85
CA ASP A 376 -10.40 9.49 13.42
C ASP A 376 -9.24 10.11 12.63
N SER A 377 -8.87 11.35 12.95
CA SER A 377 -7.68 11.98 12.40
C SER A 377 -6.39 11.21 12.72
N GLY A 378 -6.28 10.57 13.89
CA GLY A 378 -5.14 9.73 14.24
C GLY A 378 -5.04 8.48 13.34
N VAL A 379 -6.19 7.89 13.00
CA VAL A 379 -6.27 6.75 12.06
C VAL A 379 -5.87 7.20 10.66
N ALA A 380 -6.34 8.36 10.21
CA ALA A 380 -5.97 8.93 8.92
C ALA A 380 -4.44 9.17 8.82
N LEU A 381 -3.82 9.73 9.86
CA LEU A 381 -2.36 9.89 9.93
C LEU A 381 -1.63 8.54 9.82
N GLU A 382 -2.11 7.51 10.52
CA GLU A 382 -1.50 6.17 10.42
C GLU A 382 -1.56 5.64 8.99
N ASN A 383 -2.66 5.85 8.27
CA ASN A 383 -2.81 5.42 6.89
C ASN A 383 -1.96 6.24 5.91
N ILE A 384 -1.74 7.53 6.18
CA ILE A 384 -0.79 8.37 5.44
C ILE A 384 0.64 7.85 5.64
N LEU A 385 1.00 7.48 6.87
CA LEU A 385 2.34 7.00 7.23
C LEU A 385 2.61 5.53 6.88
N LYS A 386 1.58 4.74 6.57
CA LYS A 386 1.72 3.38 6.01
C LYS A 386 2.26 3.49 4.58
N ARG A 387 3.58 3.67 4.52
CA ARG A 387 4.39 3.78 3.31
C ARG A 387 4.45 2.43 2.62
N GLU A 388 4.02 2.40 1.37
CA GLU A 388 4.40 1.31 0.49
C GLU A 388 5.85 1.55 0.06
N GLN A 389 6.75 0.61 0.37
CA GLN A 389 8.17 0.77 0.09
C GLN A 389 8.41 0.86 -1.42
N ASN A 390 9.41 1.63 -1.85
CA ASN A 390 9.67 1.88 -3.27
C ASN A 390 9.89 0.58 -4.07
N TYR A 391 10.55 -0.43 -3.48
CA TYR A 391 10.74 -1.73 -4.13
C TYR A 391 9.44 -2.53 -4.27
N VAL A 392 8.46 -2.34 -3.37
CA VAL A 392 7.12 -2.93 -3.48
C VAL A 392 6.34 -2.28 -4.61
N LYS A 393 6.37 -0.95 -4.68
CA LYS A 393 5.77 -0.18 -5.78
C LYS A 393 6.36 -0.63 -7.13
N LEU A 394 7.68 -0.80 -7.20
CA LEU A 394 8.36 -1.29 -8.40
C LEU A 394 7.88 -2.69 -8.81
N ALA A 395 7.83 -3.64 -7.88
CA ALA A 395 7.39 -5.00 -8.17
C ALA A 395 5.95 -5.02 -8.70
N LYS A 396 5.04 -4.30 -8.04
CA LYS A 396 3.64 -4.18 -8.48
C LYS A 396 3.51 -3.49 -9.82
N TYR A 397 4.28 -2.44 -10.06
CA TYR A 397 4.25 -1.70 -11.31
C TYR A 397 4.65 -2.59 -12.49
N VAL A 398 5.82 -3.22 -12.42
CA VAL A 398 6.33 -4.10 -13.48
C VAL A 398 5.37 -5.27 -13.76
N CYS A 399 4.77 -5.85 -12.72
CA CYS A 399 3.81 -6.96 -12.88
C CYS A 399 2.39 -6.51 -13.26
N SER A 400 2.13 -5.20 -13.36
CA SER A 400 0.85 -4.66 -13.82
C SER A 400 0.86 -4.28 -15.29
N LEU A 401 2.02 -4.36 -15.94
CA LEU A 401 2.20 -4.01 -17.35
C LEU A 401 2.22 -5.27 -18.21
N ASP A 402 1.40 -5.30 -19.25
CA ASP A 402 1.41 -6.36 -20.27
C ASP A 402 2.51 -6.14 -21.33
N ARG A 403 3.61 -5.49 -20.96
CA ARG A 403 4.74 -5.18 -21.85
C ARG A 403 6.07 -5.21 -21.11
N GLU A 404 7.15 -5.44 -21.85
CA GLU A 404 8.51 -5.24 -21.35
C GLU A 404 8.83 -3.74 -21.18
N VAL A 405 9.59 -3.40 -20.15
CA VAL A 405 10.07 -2.05 -19.85
C VAL A 405 11.57 -2.03 -19.62
N THR A 406 12.22 -0.93 -20.00
CA THR A 406 13.65 -0.70 -19.78
C THR A 406 13.88 0.14 -18.53
N HIS A 407 15.15 0.23 -18.08
CA HIS A 407 15.53 1.17 -17.02
C HIS A 407 15.26 2.64 -17.37
N ALA A 408 15.20 2.99 -18.66
CA ALA A 408 14.89 4.33 -19.12
C ALA A 408 13.40 4.64 -18.87
N ASP A 409 12.51 3.74 -19.31
CA ASP A 409 11.06 3.83 -19.09
C ASP A 409 10.73 3.97 -17.60
N LEU A 410 11.32 3.10 -16.77
CA LEU A 410 11.12 3.16 -15.32
C LEU A 410 11.60 4.49 -14.69
N THR A 411 12.66 5.10 -15.23
CA THR A 411 13.17 6.38 -14.70
C THR A 411 12.25 7.55 -15.06
N GLU A 412 11.58 7.45 -16.21
CA GLU A 412 10.61 8.44 -16.70
C GLU A 412 9.27 8.30 -15.95
N GLU A 413 8.78 7.08 -15.80
CA GLU A 413 7.45 6.78 -15.26
C GLU A 413 7.42 6.73 -13.73
N LEU A 414 8.51 6.36 -13.05
CA LEU A 414 8.55 6.20 -11.59
C LEU A 414 9.44 7.27 -10.92
N PRO A 415 8.86 8.26 -10.20
CA PRO A 415 9.61 9.33 -9.54
C PRO A 415 10.69 8.85 -8.57
N PHE A 416 10.46 7.71 -7.92
CA PHE A 416 11.37 7.09 -6.96
C PHE A 416 12.49 6.25 -7.59
N TYR A 417 12.44 5.96 -8.90
CA TYR A 417 13.43 5.13 -9.59
C TYR A 417 14.55 5.99 -10.21
N LYS A 418 15.12 6.90 -9.40
CA LYS A 418 16.15 7.84 -9.82
C LYS A 418 17.43 7.58 -9.01
N GLY A 419 18.51 7.20 -9.70
CA GLY A 419 19.77 6.85 -9.06
C GLY A 419 20.79 6.30 -10.04
N ASN A 420 22.00 6.04 -9.52
CA ASN A 420 23.04 5.36 -10.28
C ASN A 420 22.70 3.88 -10.52
N ALA A 421 23.49 3.20 -11.35
CA ALA A 421 23.24 1.79 -11.68
C ALA A 421 23.19 0.87 -10.45
N GLY A 422 24.02 1.13 -9.43
CA GLY A 422 24.01 0.35 -8.17
C GLY A 422 22.69 0.46 -7.41
N PHE A 423 22.19 1.69 -7.22
CA PHE A 423 20.89 1.92 -6.56
C PHE A 423 19.73 1.22 -7.29
N LYS A 424 19.73 1.25 -8.62
CA LYS A 424 18.72 0.59 -9.45
C LYS A 424 18.79 -0.94 -9.31
N ALA A 425 20.00 -1.50 -9.31
CA ALA A 425 20.22 -2.93 -9.11
C ALA A 425 19.75 -3.40 -7.72
N ASP A 426 20.05 -2.65 -6.67
CA ASP A 426 19.60 -2.94 -5.30
C ASP A 426 18.06 -2.88 -5.19
N MET A 427 17.45 -1.84 -5.77
CA MET A 427 15.99 -1.68 -5.80
C MET A 427 15.30 -2.87 -6.49
N LEU A 428 15.83 -3.29 -7.64
CA LEU A 428 15.31 -4.42 -8.39
C LEU A 428 15.48 -5.74 -7.62
N THR A 429 16.61 -5.93 -6.94
CA THR A 429 16.86 -7.10 -6.08
C THR A 429 15.83 -7.18 -4.94
N LEU A 430 15.54 -6.05 -4.29
CA LEU A 430 14.52 -5.97 -3.25
C LEU A 430 13.11 -6.21 -3.81
N ALA A 431 12.82 -5.72 -5.03
CA ALA A 431 11.54 -5.93 -5.70
C ALA A 431 11.31 -7.42 -6.05
N ILE A 432 12.34 -8.09 -6.56
CA ILE A 432 12.32 -9.54 -6.83
C ILE A 432 12.10 -10.33 -5.54
N ALA A 433 12.83 -10.00 -4.47
CA ALA A 433 12.69 -10.65 -3.17
C ALA A 433 11.28 -10.49 -2.58
N TYR A 434 10.68 -9.29 -2.73
CA TYR A 434 9.29 -9.05 -2.36
C TYR A 434 8.34 -9.88 -3.21
N GLY A 435 8.57 -9.94 -4.53
CA GLY A 435 7.70 -10.66 -5.45
C GLY A 435 7.55 -12.14 -5.12
N TYR A 436 8.64 -12.83 -4.79
CA TYR A 436 8.59 -14.25 -4.41
C TYR A 436 7.71 -14.57 -3.21
N ARG A 437 7.52 -13.62 -2.29
CA ARG A 437 6.65 -13.80 -1.11
C ARG A 437 5.19 -13.40 -1.36
N ASN A 438 4.91 -12.76 -2.49
CA ASN A 438 3.62 -12.15 -2.80
C ASN A 438 3.07 -12.60 -4.16
N ASN A 439 3.52 -13.76 -4.65
CA ASN A 439 3.12 -14.35 -5.92
C ASN A 439 3.31 -13.41 -7.13
N LEU A 440 4.39 -12.62 -7.13
CA LEU A 440 4.82 -11.81 -8.26
C LEU A 440 6.17 -12.33 -8.76
N VAL A 441 6.31 -12.52 -10.07
CA VAL A 441 7.56 -12.95 -10.70
C VAL A 441 8.02 -11.86 -11.64
N LEU A 442 9.21 -11.32 -11.38
CA LEU A 442 9.87 -10.39 -12.29
C LEU A 442 10.84 -11.18 -13.18
N LYS A 443 10.78 -10.92 -14.49
CA LYS A 443 11.60 -11.54 -15.52
C LYS A 443 12.56 -10.51 -16.12
N LYS A 444 13.73 -10.98 -16.53
CA LYS A 444 14.80 -10.21 -17.16
C LYS A 444 15.17 -10.81 -18.51
N SER A 445 15.11 -10.00 -19.56
CA SER A 445 15.58 -10.36 -20.90
C SER A 445 16.65 -9.37 -21.36
N TYR A 446 17.59 -9.83 -22.18
CA TYR A 446 18.65 -8.99 -22.73
C TYR A 446 18.61 -9.07 -24.26
N LEU A 447 18.47 -7.90 -24.90
CA LEU A 447 18.53 -7.77 -26.36
C LEU A 447 19.55 -6.68 -26.70
N ASP A 448 20.56 -7.01 -27.49
CA ASP A 448 21.64 -6.10 -27.91
C ASP A 448 22.32 -5.32 -26.75
N GLY A 449 22.42 -5.96 -25.58
CA GLY A 449 23.00 -5.35 -24.37
C GLY A 449 22.05 -4.46 -23.56
N ILE A 450 20.80 -4.34 -23.96
CA ILE A 450 19.74 -3.63 -23.24
C ILE A 450 18.98 -4.63 -22.35
N GLU A 451 18.85 -4.32 -21.05
CA GLU A 451 18.05 -5.09 -20.10
C GLU A 451 16.57 -4.66 -20.17
N PHE A 452 15.71 -5.62 -20.43
CA PHE A 452 14.25 -5.52 -20.42
C PHE A 452 13.70 -6.25 -19.20
N LEU A 453 12.68 -5.65 -18.58
CA LEU A 453 12.01 -6.15 -17.40
C LEU A 453 10.53 -6.39 -17.73
N SER A 454 10.01 -7.53 -17.32
CA SER A 454 8.58 -7.86 -17.35
C SER A 454 8.18 -8.53 -16.05
N GLY A 455 6.88 -8.66 -15.80
CA GLY A 455 6.43 -9.35 -14.60
C GLY A 455 5.06 -9.98 -14.73
N ASP A 456 4.88 -11.09 -14.01
CA ASP A 456 3.64 -11.85 -13.98
C ASP A 456 3.14 -11.98 -12.54
N LYS A 457 1.82 -11.95 -12.37
CA LYS A 457 1.15 -12.32 -11.11
C LYS A 457 0.73 -13.77 -11.18
N LEU A 458 1.28 -14.60 -10.30
CA LEU A 458 0.98 -16.02 -10.25
C LEU A 458 -0.28 -16.29 -9.44
N ALA A 459 -1.14 -17.17 -9.95
CA ALA A 459 -2.27 -17.71 -9.22
C ALA A 459 -1.90 -19.07 -8.61
N ASP A 460 -2.27 -19.30 -7.36
CA ASP A 460 -2.05 -20.60 -6.72
C ASP A 460 -2.87 -21.69 -7.43
N THR A 461 -2.26 -22.85 -7.65
CA THR A 461 -2.97 -24.01 -8.18
C THR A 461 -3.96 -24.56 -7.15
N LYS A 462 -5.17 -24.87 -7.59
CA LYS A 462 -6.18 -25.57 -6.77
C LYS A 462 -6.36 -26.98 -7.32
N LEU A 463 -6.14 -27.99 -6.48
CA LEU A 463 -6.24 -29.40 -6.88
C LEU A 463 -7.63 -29.82 -7.35
N ASN A 464 -8.69 -29.07 -7.03
CA ASN A 464 -10.05 -29.33 -7.51
C ASN A 464 -10.36 -28.62 -8.83
N ASP A 465 -9.51 -27.69 -9.25
CA ASP A 465 -9.71 -26.83 -10.43
C ASP A 465 -8.51 -26.95 -11.38
N ILE A 466 -8.15 -28.18 -11.75
CA ILE A 466 -7.01 -28.47 -12.62
C ILE A 466 -7.38 -28.28 -14.10
N THR A 467 -6.49 -27.61 -14.85
CA THR A 467 -6.65 -27.31 -16.26
C THR A 467 -6.38 -28.57 -17.11
N ILE A 468 -7.38 -29.03 -17.84
CA ILE A 468 -7.25 -30.19 -18.72
C ILE A 468 -8.21 -30.10 -19.90
N SER A 469 -7.86 -30.68 -21.04
CA SER A 469 -8.81 -30.94 -22.12
C SER A 469 -8.68 -32.37 -22.60
N TYR A 470 -9.78 -32.97 -23.05
CA TYR A 470 -9.79 -34.34 -23.54
C TYR A 470 -10.73 -34.50 -24.73
N SER A 471 -10.44 -35.49 -25.57
CA SER A 471 -11.16 -35.74 -26.82
C SER A 471 -11.02 -37.21 -27.24
N ASP A 472 -12.03 -37.73 -27.93
CA ASP A 472 -11.99 -39.01 -28.66
C ASP A 472 -11.36 -38.84 -30.07
N HIS A 473 -10.89 -37.64 -30.43
CA HIS A 473 -10.11 -37.37 -31.64
C HIS A 473 -8.69 -36.89 -31.32
N SER A 474 -7.75 -37.22 -32.21
CA SER A 474 -6.33 -36.90 -31.99
C SER A 474 -5.96 -35.42 -32.18
N ALA A 475 -6.84 -34.64 -32.80
CA ALA A 475 -6.60 -33.23 -33.13
C ALA A 475 -7.81 -32.30 -33.00
N TYR A 476 -9.04 -32.80 -32.93
CA TYR A 476 -10.25 -31.97 -32.96
C TYR A 476 -11.09 -32.23 -31.71
N ARG A 477 -12.10 -31.39 -31.45
CA ARG A 477 -12.99 -31.51 -30.28
C ARG A 477 -12.25 -31.35 -28.96
N TYR A 478 -11.27 -30.44 -28.92
CA TYR A 478 -10.63 -29.99 -27.68
C TYR A 478 -11.17 -28.62 -27.34
N SER A 479 -11.94 -28.50 -26.26
CA SER A 479 -12.63 -27.27 -25.90
C SER A 479 -11.70 -26.06 -25.71
N ASP A 480 -12.30 -24.88 -25.77
CA ASP A 480 -11.71 -23.59 -25.40
C ASP A 480 -11.64 -23.37 -23.88
N GLY A 481 -12.07 -24.36 -23.09
CA GLY A 481 -12.02 -24.35 -21.63
C GLY A 481 -13.22 -23.73 -20.95
N TYR A 482 -14.35 -23.61 -21.64
CA TYR A 482 -15.63 -23.21 -21.04
C TYR A 482 -16.71 -24.27 -21.22
N ASN A 483 -17.41 -24.58 -20.13
CA ASN A 483 -18.63 -25.38 -20.15
C ASN A 483 -19.79 -24.56 -20.73
N GLU A 484 -20.90 -25.22 -21.11
CA GLU A 484 -22.10 -24.57 -21.68
C GLU A 484 -22.70 -23.49 -20.76
N ASP A 485 -22.47 -23.59 -19.45
CA ASP A 485 -22.93 -22.61 -18.44
C ASP A 485 -21.96 -21.44 -18.22
N GLY A 486 -20.85 -21.39 -18.98
CA GLY A 486 -19.81 -20.37 -18.90
C GLY A 486 -18.82 -20.58 -17.75
N SER A 487 -18.92 -21.67 -16.99
CA SER A 487 -17.88 -22.06 -16.02
C SER A 487 -16.64 -22.60 -16.73
N ARG A 488 -15.46 -22.53 -16.09
CA ARG A 488 -14.25 -23.12 -16.68
C ARG A 488 -14.32 -24.65 -16.67
N GLU A 489 -13.88 -25.27 -17.75
CA GLU A 489 -13.71 -26.72 -17.80
C GLU A 489 -12.44 -27.12 -17.05
N THR A 490 -12.62 -27.62 -15.83
CA THR A 490 -11.55 -28.11 -14.96
C THR A 490 -11.92 -29.47 -14.38
N CYS A 491 -10.94 -30.19 -13.83
CA CYS A 491 -11.19 -31.42 -13.08
C CYS A 491 -10.47 -31.42 -11.73
N ALA A 492 -10.87 -32.34 -10.84
CA ALA A 492 -10.07 -32.63 -9.67
C ALA A 492 -8.84 -33.47 -10.04
N PHE A 493 -7.70 -33.22 -9.41
CA PHE A 493 -6.47 -33.97 -9.63
C PHE A 493 -6.66 -35.47 -9.38
N GLU A 494 -7.47 -35.83 -8.39
CA GLU A 494 -7.81 -37.23 -8.06
C GLU A 494 -8.56 -37.93 -9.22
N ASP A 495 -9.32 -37.18 -10.03
CA ASP A 495 -10.06 -37.71 -11.17
C ASP A 495 -9.17 -37.97 -12.40
N ILE A 496 -7.93 -37.48 -12.41
CA ILE A 496 -6.98 -37.77 -13.49
C ILE A 496 -6.73 -39.28 -13.60
N GLY A 497 -6.73 -40.00 -12.47
CA GLY A 497 -6.63 -41.46 -12.48
C GLY A 497 -7.77 -42.14 -13.24
N ASN A 498 -8.98 -41.59 -13.19
CA ASN A 498 -10.11 -42.10 -13.97
C ASN A 498 -9.93 -41.81 -15.46
N LEU A 499 -9.48 -40.60 -15.81
CA LEU A 499 -9.23 -40.17 -17.18
C LEU A 499 -8.17 -41.04 -17.87
N THR A 500 -7.02 -41.28 -17.23
CA THR A 500 -5.91 -42.02 -17.85
C THR A 500 -6.26 -43.47 -18.18
N GLN A 501 -7.28 -44.03 -17.52
CA GLN A 501 -7.76 -45.40 -17.69
C GLN A 501 -8.88 -45.55 -18.72
N LEU A 502 -9.40 -44.45 -19.30
CA LEU A 502 -10.43 -44.52 -20.34
C LEU A 502 -9.90 -45.19 -21.63
N ASN A 503 -10.80 -45.77 -22.40
CA ASN A 503 -10.45 -46.40 -23.68
C ASN A 503 -10.47 -45.38 -24.82
N ASN A 504 -9.39 -45.33 -25.60
CA ASN A 504 -9.28 -44.55 -26.85
C ASN A 504 -9.54 -43.03 -26.69
N MET A 505 -9.21 -42.46 -25.54
CA MET A 505 -9.29 -41.02 -25.30
C MET A 505 -7.90 -40.39 -25.42
N HIS A 506 -7.88 -39.11 -25.73
CA HIS A 506 -6.71 -38.25 -25.76
C HIS A 506 -6.91 -37.09 -24.80
N TRP A 507 -5.83 -36.63 -24.16
CA TRP A 507 -5.90 -35.49 -23.25
C TRP A 507 -4.66 -34.60 -23.34
N THR A 508 -4.79 -33.35 -22.90
CA THR A 508 -3.80 -32.27 -22.96
C THR A 508 -3.83 -31.44 -21.68
N THR A 509 -2.73 -30.78 -21.34
CA THR A 509 -2.63 -29.90 -20.17
C THR A 509 -3.04 -28.44 -20.43
N HIS A 510 -3.53 -28.16 -21.63
CA HIS A 510 -3.94 -26.84 -22.11
C HIS A 510 -5.27 -26.96 -22.86
N HIS A 511 -5.98 -25.83 -22.97
CA HIS A 511 -7.18 -25.65 -23.80
C HIS A 511 -6.83 -25.08 -25.18
N PHE A 512 -7.80 -25.14 -26.11
CA PHE A 512 -7.58 -24.76 -27.50
C PHE A 512 -8.74 -23.97 -28.09
N LEU A 513 -8.41 -22.95 -28.89
CA LEU A 513 -9.38 -22.25 -29.73
C LEU A 513 -9.85 -23.13 -30.91
N ASP A 514 -11.04 -22.84 -31.42
CA ASP A 514 -11.65 -23.47 -32.60
C ASP A 514 -11.76 -25.00 -32.53
N ASP A 515 -11.85 -25.55 -31.32
CA ASP A 515 -11.90 -26.99 -31.07
C ASP A 515 -10.72 -27.78 -31.69
N HIS A 516 -9.57 -27.12 -31.94
CA HIS A 516 -8.48 -27.68 -32.73
C HIS A 516 -7.13 -27.61 -32.03
N ARG A 517 -6.56 -28.78 -31.76
CA ARG A 517 -5.25 -28.96 -31.14
C ARG A 517 -4.12 -28.70 -32.13
N CYS A 518 -3.76 -27.43 -32.31
CA CYS A 518 -2.55 -26.98 -32.98
C CYS A 518 -1.80 -25.95 -32.10
N GLY A 519 -0.52 -25.71 -32.40
CA GLY A 519 0.30 -24.77 -31.62
C GLY A 519 -0.25 -23.34 -31.60
N GLU A 520 -0.81 -22.89 -32.71
CA GLU A 520 -1.40 -21.55 -32.88
C GLU A 520 -2.69 -21.36 -32.08
N ASN A 521 -3.44 -22.43 -31.83
CA ASN A 521 -4.72 -22.38 -31.13
C ASN A 521 -4.58 -22.63 -29.62
N VAL A 522 -3.37 -22.86 -29.09
CA VAL A 522 -3.15 -23.08 -27.65
C VAL A 522 -3.55 -21.82 -26.87
N ILE A 523 -4.45 -22.00 -25.90
CA ILE A 523 -4.75 -20.98 -24.90
C ILE A 523 -3.70 -21.07 -23.79
N ALA A 524 -3.03 -19.97 -23.47
CA ALA A 524 -2.01 -19.94 -22.43
C ALA A 524 -2.63 -20.15 -21.04
N GLY A 525 -2.08 -21.11 -20.28
CA GLY A 525 -2.56 -21.45 -18.95
C GLY A 525 -2.42 -22.95 -18.70
N PHE A 526 -1.62 -23.33 -17.71
CA PHE A 526 -1.49 -24.72 -17.28
C PHE A 526 -1.03 -24.78 -15.81
N ASP A 527 -1.39 -25.87 -15.15
CA ASP A 527 -1.05 -26.17 -13.75
C ASP A 527 -0.60 -27.63 -13.57
N LEU A 528 -0.48 -28.37 -14.67
CA LEU A 528 -0.01 -29.76 -14.72
C LEU A 528 1.28 -29.91 -15.54
N LEU A 529 2.20 -30.68 -14.97
CA LEU A 529 3.38 -31.20 -15.62
C LEU A 529 3.16 -32.68 -15.98
N VAL A 530 3.58 -33.08 -17.18
CA VAL A 530 3.57 -34.49 -17.60
C VAL A 530 4.97 -34.88 -18.05
N LEU A 531 5.56 -35.85 -17.35
CA LEU A 531 6.88 -36.40 -17.65
C LEU A 531 6.69 -37.74 -18.38
N ASP A 532 7.14 -37.84 -19.64
CA ASP A 532 7.06 -39.07 -20.44
C ASP A 532 8.37 -39.86 -20.29
N VAL A 533 8.31 -41.02 -19.63
CA VAL A 533 9.45 -41.89 -19.35
C VAL A 533 9.37 -43.11 -20.25
N ASP A 534 10.31 -43.20 -21.19
CA ASP A 534 10.27 -44.16 -22.30
C ASP A 534 11.34 -45.28 -22.17
N GLU A 535 12.42 -45.00 -21.45
CA GLU A 535 13.51 -45.93 -21.09
C GLU A 535 14.37 -45.35 -19.96
N GLY A 536 15.39 -46.10 -19.51
CA GLY A 536 16.44 -45.62 -18.61
C GLY A 536 16.13 -45.70 -17.11
N VAL A 537 14.87 -45.80 -16.69
CA VAL A 537 14.49 -45.94 -15.27
C VAL A 537 13.22 -46.76 -15.10
N ASP A 538 13.15 -47.56 -14.03
CA ASP A 538 11.94 -48.32 -13.68
C ASP A 538 10.95 -47.50 -12.82
N ILE A 539 9.70 -47.97 -12.76
CA ILE A 539 8.64 -47.28 -12.01
C ILE A 539 8.95 -47.22 -10.51
N ALA A 540 9.56 -48.26 -9.94
CA ALA A 540 9.85 -48.32 -8.50
C ALA A 540 10.84 -47.21 -8.08
N THR A 541 11.85 -46.99 -8.91
CA THR A 541 12.87 -45.96 -8.75
C THR A 541 12.28 -44.56 -8.84
N VAL A 542 11.44 -44.29 -9.84
CA VAL A 542 10.77 -42.97 -9.95
C VAL A 542 9.88 -42.70 -8.74
N ARG A 543 9.14 -43.71 -8.27
CA ARG A 543 8.32 -43.59 -7.05
C ARG A 543 9.15 -43.27 -5.81
N LEU A 544 10.36 -43.84 -5.70
CA LEU A 544 11.29 -43.53 -4.62
C LEU A 544 11.82 -42.09 -4.71
N LEU A 545 12.26 -41.67 -5.90
CA LEU A 545 12.86 -40.35 -6.14
C LEU A 545 11.83 -39.22 -6.00
N MET A 546 10.58 -39.45 -6.43
CA MET A 546 9.50 -38.47 -6.41
C MET A 546 8.57 -38.61 -5.19
N SER A 547 8.92 -39.44 -4.20
CA SER A 547 8.10 -39.77 -3.03
C SER A 547 7.58 -38.59 -2.22
N ASP A 548 8.25 -37.43 -2.30
CA ASP A 548 7.86 -36.24 -1.55
C ASP A 548 6.77 -35.40 -2.28
N TYR A 549 6.55 -35.65 -3.58
CA TYR A 549 5.64 -34.86 -4.43
C TYR A 549 4.29 -35.54 -4.63
N ALA A 550 3.23 -34.74 -4.76
CA ALA A 550 1.96 -35.24 -5.26
C ALA A 550 2.13 -35.67 -6.73
N TYR A 551 1.73 -36.89 -7.09
CA TYR A 551 1.78 -37.34 -8.47
C TYR A 551 0.77 -38.45 -8.78
N HIS A 552 0.46 -38.61 -10.06
CA HIS A 552 -0.23 -39.76 -10.63
C HIS A 552 0.64 -40.40 -11.73
N ILE A 553 1.01 -41.66 -11.56
CA ILE A 553 1.73 -42.45 -12.56
C ILE A 553 0.76 -43.40 -13.27
N HIS A 554 0.87 -43.50 -14.61
CA HIS A 554 0.18 -44.54 -15.38
C HIS A 554 1.07 -45.13 -16.48
N THR A 555 0.96 -46.44 -16.71
CA THR A 555 1.71 -47.13 -17.78
C THR A 555 1.13 -46.84 -19.16
N THR A 556 2.00 -46.77 -20.18
CA THR A 556 1.55 -46.57 -21.56
C THR A 556 1.25 -47.90 -22.27
N LYS A 557 0.61 -47.85 -23.45
CA LYS A 557 0.31 -49.03 -24.28
C LYS A 557 1.54 -49.90 -24.60
N ARG A 558 2.76 -49.34 -24.55
CA ARG A 558 4.01 -50.03 -24.90
C ARG A 558 4.79 -50.56 -23.69
N HIS A 559 4.28 -50.35 -22.47
CA HIS A 559 4.93 -50.80 -21.24
C HIS A 559 5.22 -52.31 -21.25
N GLN A 560 6.50 -52.70 -21.14
CA GLN A 560 6.96 -54.09 -21.11
C GLN A 560 6.49 -54.94 -22.30
N THR A 561 6.24 -54.32 -23.46
CA THR A 561 5.77 -55.01 -24.66
C THR A 561 6.90 -55.33 -25.64
N PHE A 562 6.69 -56.35 -26.48
CA PHE A 562 7.59 -56.68 -27.59
C PHE A 562 7.04 -56.15 -28.91
N ASP A 563 7.80 -55.28 -29.59
CA ASP A 563 7.49 -54.81 -30.94
C ASP A 563 8.05 -55.81 -31.96
N LYS A 564 7.14 -56.61 -32.54
CA LYS A 564 7.48 -57.63 -33.53
C LYS A 564 8.00 -57.04 -34.85
N GLU A 565 7.59 -55.84 -35.21
CA GLU A 565 7.99 -55.21 -36.48
C GLU A 565 9.37 -54.59 -36.38
N LYS A 566 9.71 -54.01 -35.23
CA LYS A 566 11.02 -53.41 -34.96
C LYS A 566 12.01 -54.37 -34.31
N ASN A 567 11.55 -55.54 -33.86
CA ASN A 567 12.32 -56.51 -33.10
C ASN A 567 12.96 -55.90 -31.82
N ILE A 568 12.17 -55.10 -31.10
CA ILE A 568 12.61 -54.39 -29.88
C ILE A 568 11.74 -54.82 -28.71
N GLN A 569 12.37 -55.20 -27.60
CA GLN A 569 11.71 -55.36 -26.31
C GLN A 569 11.68 -53.99 -25.62
N TYR A 570 10.49 -53.46 -25.40
CA TYR A 570 10.31 -52.27 -24.58
C TYR A 570 10.39 -52.64 -23.10
N GLY A 571 11.07 -51.80 -22.32
CA GLY A 571 11.09 -51.87 -20.86
C GLY A 571 9.91 -51.12 -20.23
N ASP A 572 10.13 -50.55 -19.05
CA ASP A 572 9.14 -49.73 -18.37
C ASP A 572 8.87 -48.43 -19.16
N ARG A 573 7.62 -48.26 -19.61
CA ARG A 573 7.12 -47.03 -20.23
C ARG A 573 5.92 -46.49 -19.50
N PHE A 574 6.01 -45.27 -18.99
CA PHE A 574 4.98 -44.69 -18.13
C PHE A 574 5.06 -43.17 -18.16
N ARG A 575 4.03 -42.52 -17.64
CA ARG A 575 3.99 -41.07 -17.47
C ARG A 575 3.81 -40.71 -16.02
N VAL A 576 4.47 -39.64 -15.59
CA VAL A 576 4.29 -39.04 -14.26
C VAL A 576 3.55 -37.71 -14.44
N VAL A 577 2.35 -37.61 -13.90
CA VAL A 577 1.53 -36.39 -13.90
C VAL A 577 1.70 -35.71 -12.55
N ILE A 578 2.17 -34.47 -12.54
CA ILE A 578 2.54 -33.75 -11.31
C ILE A 578 1.85 -32.37 -11.32
N PRO A 579 1.08 -32.02 -10.28
CA PRO A 579 0.50 -30.69 -10.16
C PRO A 579 1.55 -29.67 -9.69
N LEU A 580 1.55 -28.51 -10.33
CA LEU A 580 2.42 -27.37 -9.98
C LEU A 580 1.83 -26.59 -8.80
N ASN A 581 2.65 -25.83 -8.09
CA ASN A 581 2.19 -24.89 -7.05
C ASN A 581 1.45 -23.66 -7.60
N TYR A 582 1.69 -23.29 -8.87
CA TYR A 582 1.07 -22.14 -9.52
C TYR A 582 0.51 -22.48 -10.90
N HIS A 583 -0.57 -21.79 -11.27
CA HIS A 583 -1.07 -21.73 -12.64
C HIS A 583 -0.18 -20.77 -13.46
N LEU A 584 0.43 -21.29 -14.53
CA LEU A 584 1.42 -20.58 -15.32
C LEU A 584 0.90 -20.24 -16.72
N THR A 585 1.24 -19.04 -17.19
CA THR A 585 0.93 -18.56 -18.54
C THR A 585 2.24 -18.33 -19.30
N LEU A 586 2.76 -19.40 -19.92
CA LEU A 586 4.03 -19.34 -20.66
C LEU A 586 3.79 -19.28 -22.19
N SER A 587 4.64 -18.51 -22.87
CA SER A 587 4.75 -18.55 -24.33
C SER A 587 5.27 -19.92 -24.80
N GLU A 588 5.26 -20.18 -26.10
CA GLU A 588 5.77 -21.45 -26.64
C GLU A 588 7.26 -21.64 -26.33
N GLU A 589 8.06 -20.59 -26.54
CA GLU A 589 9.49 -20.58 -26.25
C GLU A 589 9.76 -20.75 -24.76
N ASP A 590 9.06 -19.99 -23.91
CA ASP A 590 9.25 -20.06 -22.45
C ASP A 590 8.76 -21.41 -21.90
N TYR A 591 7.70 -22.01 -22.45
CA TYR A 591 7.26 -23.35 -22.06
C TYR A 591 8.29 -24.42 -22.43
N HIS A 592 8.86 -24.33 -23.64
CA HIS A 592 9.90 -25.25 -24.07
C HIS A 592 11.14 -25.14 -23.17
N GLU A 593 11.62 -23.92 -22.90
CA GLU A 593 12.74 -23.70 -21.99
C GLU A 593 12.40 -24.15 -20.55
N PHE A 594 11.17 -23.91 -20.07
CA PHE A 594 10.70 -24.40 -18.78
C PHE A 594 10.77 -25.93 -18.66
N MET A 595 10.34 -26.67 -19.69
CA MET A 595 10.41 -28.12 -19.71
C MET A 595 11.85 -28.63 -19.81
N MET A 596 12.70 -27.98 -20.62
CA MET A 596 14.14 -28.30 -20.67
C MET A 596 14.82 -28.06 -19.32
N ASN A 597 14.48 -26.95 -18.66
CA ASN A 597 14.93 -26.64 -17.31
C ASN A 597 14.54 -27.75 -16.34
N ILE A 598 13.31 -28.26 -16.40
CA ILE A 598 12.87 -29.38 -15.56
C ILE A 598 13.69 -30.65 -15.88
N ALA A 599 13.86 -30.99 -17.15
CA ALA A 599 14.61 -32.16 -17.58
C ALA A 599 16.06 -32.14 -17.05
N GLU A 600 16.75 -31.00 -17.12
CA GLU A 600 18.10 -30.82 -16.56
C GLU A 600 18.17 -31.01 -15.04
N GLY A 601 17.06 -30.73 -14.33
CA GLY A 601 16.96 -30.87 -12.88
C GLY A 601 16.56 -32.27 -12.41
N LEU A 602 16.08 -33.14 -13.30
CA LEU A 602 15.60 -34.47 -12.94
C LEU A 602 16.75 -35.50 -12.89
N PRO A 603 16.66 -36.50 -11.99
CA PRO A 603 17.67 -37.56 -11.85
C PRO A 603 17.56 -38.67 -12.89
N PHE A 604 16.59 -38.60 -13.81
CA PHE A 604 16.32 -39.58 -14.85
C PHE A 604 15.96 -38.88 -16.16
N GLU A 605 16.12 -39.60 -17.28
CA GLU A 605 15.82 -39.07 -18.61
C GLU A 605 14.32 -39.11 -18.91
N ILE A 606 13.86 -38.10 -19.65
CA ILE A 606 12.47 -37.96 -20.12
C ILE A 606 12.48 -37.61 -21.60
N ASP A 607 11.42 -37.93 -22.34
CA ASP A 607 11.36 -37.66 -23.78
C ASP A 607 11.18 -36.15 -24.07
N HIS A 608 12.24 -35.51 -24.57
CA HIS A 608 12.23 -34.09 -24.93
C HIS A 608 11.31 -33.76 -26.12
N SER A 609 10.92 -34.76 -26.94
CA SER A 609 9.95 -34.57 -28.03
C SER A 609 8.55 -34.17 -27.54
N THR A 610 8.34 -34.28 -26.23
CA THR A 610 7.08 -33.93 -25.58
C THR A 610 6.98 -32.48 -25.14
N PHE A 611 8.04 -31.68 -25.25
CA PHE A 611 8.15 -30.32 -24.70
C PHE A 611 7.48 -29.27 -25.59
N GLN A 612 6.20 -29.47 -25.87
CA GLN A 612 5.36 -28.60 -26.67
C GLN A 612 4.01 -28.43 -25.96
N ARG A 613 3.48 -27.20 -25.92
CA ARG A 613 2.21 -26.89 -25.22
C ARG A 613 1.02 -27.68 -25.76
N SER A 614 1.06 -28.02 -27.05
CA SER A 614 0.01 -28.78 -27.74
C SER A 614 0.15 -30.31 -27.61
N LYS A 615 1.07 -30.81 -26.76
CA LYS A 615 1.33 -32.25 -26.63
C LYS A 615 0.07 -32.97 -26.14
N LYS A 616 -0.31 -34.02 -26.87
CA LYS A 616 -1.41 -34.92 -26.49
C LYS A 616 -0.89 -36.21 -25.86
N TRP A 617 -1.68 -36.73 -24.93
CA TRP A 617 -1.43 -37.95 -24.20
C TRP A 617 -2.56 -38.94 -24.50
N LEU A 618 -2.22 -40.16 -24.91
CA LEU A 618 -3.19 -41.23 -25.15
C LEU A 618 -3.49 -41.97 -23.85
N THR A 619 -4.77 -42.18 -23.53
CA THR A 619 -5.20 -42.98 -22.37
C THR A 619 -4.94 -44.47 -22.60
N HIS A 620 -4.66 -45.20 -21.53
CA HIS A 620 -4.41 -46.62 -21.59
C HIS A 620 -4.78 -47.29 -20.27
N LYS A 621 -5.63 -48.32 -20.36
CA LYS A 621 -5.96 -49.15 -19.21
C LYS A 621 -4.76 -50.00 -18.80
N GLY A 622 -4.05 -49.55 -17.77
CA GLY A 622 -2.75 -50.05 -17.36
C GLY A 622 -2.58 -50.04 -15.85
N VAL A 623 -1.35 -50.12 -15.37
CA VAL A 623 -1.04 -50.01 -13.94
C VAL A 623 -0.91 -48.55 -13.57
N THR A 624 -1.49 -48.14 -12.44
CA THR A 624 -1.40 -46.78 -11.92
C THR A 624 -0.82 -46.75 -10.50
N TYR A 625 -0.20 -45.63 -10.16
CA TYR A 625 0.31 -45.36 -8.81
C TYR A 625 0.07 -43.89 -8.45
N ASP A 626 -0.57 -43.67 -7.32
CA ASP A 626 -0.81 -42.34 -6.78
C ASP A 626 0.09 -42.09 -5.57
N ASN A 627 0.46 -40.83 -5.37
CA ASN A 627 1.17 -40.39 -4.19
C ASN A 627 0.63 -39.05 -3.73
N GLU A 628 0.34 -38.95 -2.45
CA GLU A 628 0.06 -37.68 -1.79
C GLU A 628 1.39 -37.04 -1.38
N GLY A 629 1.53 -35.73 -1.60
CA GLY A 629 2.76 -35.01 -1.30
C GLY A 629 2.62 -33.51 -1.54
N ILE A 630 3.76 -32.81 -1.57
CA ILE A 630 3.76 -31.37 -1.88
C ILE A 630 3.59 -31.14 -3.39
N LEU A 631 3.03 -29.99 -3.75
CA LEU A 631 2.99 -29.54 -5.15
C LEU A 631 4.41 -29.22 -5.64
N PHE A 632 4.64 -29.41 -6.93
CA PHE A 632 5.95 -29.16 -7.52
C PHE A 632 6.22 -27.66 -7.61
N ASP A 633 7.35 -27.20 -7.05
CA ASP A 633 7.73 -25.78 -7.10
C ASP A 633 8.21 -25.40 -8.51
N ALA A 634 7.37 -24.68 -9.25
CA ALA A 634 7.68 -24.26 -10.60
C ALA A 634 8.71 -23.12 -10.66
N LEU A 635 8.84 -22.29 -9.60
CA LEU A 635 9.59 -21.04 -9.64
C LEU A 635 11.06 -21.17 -10.10
N PRO A 636 11.84 -22.20 -9.67
CA PRO A 636 13.22 -22.37 -10.11
C PRO A 636 13.36 -22.66 -11.61
N PHE A 637 12.29 -23.09 -12.26
CA PHE A 637 12.31 -23.56 -13.64
C PHE A 637 11.76 -22.52 -14.62
N ILE A 638 11.09 -21.47 -14.13
CA ILE A 638 10.56 -20.38 -14.98
C ILE A 638 11.72 -19.63 -15.65
N PRO A 639 11.76 -19.58 -16.99
CA PRO A 639 12.76 -18.83 -17.76
C PRO A 639 12.91 -17.38 -17.34
N LYS A 640 14.10 -16.80 -17.58
CA LYS A 640 14.36 -15.36 -17.40
C LYS A 640 14.16 -14.85 -15.95
N THR A 641 14.12 -15.73 -14.96
CA THR A 641 14.02 -15.36 -13.54
C THR A 641 15.36 -15.52 -12.83
N THR A 642 15.60 -14.71 -11.80
CA THR A 642 16.82 -14.81 -10.98
C THR A 642 16.96 -16.17 -10.29
N LYS A 643 15.85 -16.83 -9.93
CA LYS A 643 15.86 -18.19 -9.38
C LYS A 643 16.38 -19.20 -10.41
N ASN A 644 15.94 -19.09 -11.66
CA ASN A 644 16.43 -19.96 -12.73
C ASN A 644 17.91 -19.70 -13.06
N GLU A 645 18.33 -18.44 -13.14
CA GLU A 645 19.74 -18.09 -13.32
C GLU A 645 20.63 -18.67 -12.21
N SER A 646 20.20 -18.53 -10.95
CA SER A 646 20.92 -19.08 -9.79
C SER A 646 21.03 -20.61 -9.87
N ARG A 647 19.95 -21.27 -10.28
CA ARG A 647 19.92 -22.72 -10.50
C ARG A 647 20.87 -23.16 -11.63
N LYS A 648 20.86 -22.47 -12.77
CA LYS A 648 21.80 -22.72 -13.87
C LYS A 648 23.25 -22.56 -13.41
N GLN A 649 23.55 -21.56 -12.58
CA GLN A 649 24.88 -21.37 -12.00
C GLN A 649 25.29 -22.54 -11.08
N VAL A 650 24.40 -23.03 -10.22
CA VAL A 650 24.65 -24.23 -9.39
C VAL A 650 24.97 -25.46 -10.25
N ILE A 651 24.23 -25.65 -11.35
CA ILE A 651 24.49 -26.75 -12.29
C ILE A 651 25.86 -26.58 -12.96
N VAL A 652 26.24 -25.36 -13.32
CA VAL A 652 27.56 -25.04 -13.89
C VAL A 652 28.69 -25.35 -12.90
N ASP A 653 28.50 -25.02 -11.63
CA ASP A 653 29.47 -25.30 -10.56
C ASP A 653 29.58 -26.81 -10.28
N GLN A 654 28.52 -27.57 -10.57
CA GLN A 654 28.42 -29.03 -10.41
C GLN A 654 28.66 -29.82 -11.72
N LYS A 655 29.35 -29.23 -12.71
CA LYS A 655 29.61 -29.88 -14.01
C LYS A 655 30.30 -31.25 -13.92
N SER A 656 31.06 -31.51 -12.86
CA SER A 656 31.75 -32.79 -12.62
C SER A 656 30.83 -33.91 -12.16
N LEU A 657 29.59 -33.62 -11.77
CA LEU A 657 28.59 -34.58 -11.31
C LEU A 657 27.66 -34.99 -12.45
N ASN A 658 27.17 -36.23 -12.45
CA ASN A 658 26.08 -36.66 -13.32
C ASN A 658 24.70 -36.16 -12.79
N ASN A 659 23.64 -36.22 -13.59
CA ASN A 659 22.32 -35.66 -13.23
C ASN A 659 21.75 -36.26 -11.93
N MET A 660 22.01 -37.53 -11.70
CA MET A 660 21.57 -38.26 -10.52
C MET A 660 22.32 -37.79 -9.26
N GLU A 661 23.65 -37.69 -9.32
CA GLU A 661 24.47 -37.14 -8.25
C GLU A 661 24.08 -35.69 -7.95
N ARG A 662 23.83 -34.86 -8.97
CA ARG A 662 23.36 -33.48 -8.80
C ARG A 662 22.03 -33.40 -8.08
N TRP A 663 21.07 -34.26 -8.43
CA TRP A 663 19.77 -34.29 -7.76
C TRP A 663 19.92 -34.62 -6.28
N PHE A 664 20.69 -35.66 -5.94
CA PHE A 664 20.93 -36.01 -4.54
C PHE A 664 21.71 -34.91 -3.81
N MET A 665 22.72 -34.30 -4.43
CA MET A 665 23.47 -33.18 -3.85
C MET A 665 22.58 -31.98 -3.55
N ASN A 666 21.71 -31.59 -4.49
CA ASN A 666 20.83 -30.42 -4.35
C ASN A 666 19.66 -30.68 -3.40
N ASN A 667 19.27 -31.93 -3.20
CA ASN A 667 18.19 -32.34 -2.30
C ASN A 667 18.70 -32.81 -0.92
N THR A 668 20.02 -32.80 -0.70
CA THR A 668 20.67 -33.17 0.56
C THR A 668 21.08 -31.94 1.37
N GLY A 669 20.46 -31.76 2.53
CA GLY A 669 20.73 -30.67 3.48
C GLY A 669 20.96 -31.15 4.92
N THR A 670 21.21 -30.22 5.83
CA THR A 670 21.47 -30.51 7.24
C THR A 670 20.24 -31.14 7.90
N GLY A 671 20.26 -32.46 8.12
CA GLY A 671 19.20 -33.21 8.81
C GLY A 671 18.52 -34.31 7.99
N ASN A 672 18.63 -34.31 6.65
CA ASN A 672 18.08 -35.37 5.77
C ASN A 672 19.15 -36.20 5.04
N ARG A 673 20.44 -35.94 5.29
CA ARG A 673 21.60 -36.62 4.66
C ARG A 673 21.50 -38.14 4.66
N SER A 674 21.25 -38.74 5.82
CA SER A 674 21.15 -40.20 5.95
C SER A 674 20.03 -40.75 5.07
N ASN A 675 18.86 -40.12 5.09
CA ASN A 675 17.72 -40.54 4.26
C ASN A 675 18.03 -40.42 2.76
N GLN A 676 18.69 -39.34 2.33
CA GLN A 676 19.05 -39.15 0.92
C GLN A 676 20.11 -40.15 0.46
N LEU A 677 21.13 -40.44 1.27
CA LEU A 677 22.13 -41.46 0.96
C LEU A 677 21.51 -42.88 0.95
N VAL A 678 20.52 -43.18 1.80
CA VAL A 678 19.76 -44.44 1.72
C VAL A 678 18.94 -44.52 0.44
N LYS A 679 18.21 -43.45 0.06
CA LYS A 679 17.44 -43.39 -1.19
C LYS A 679 18.38 -43.62 -2.40
N TYR A 680 19.55 -42.98 -2.40
CA TYR A 680 20.58 -43.18 -3.43
C TYR A 680 21.06 -44.64 -3.47
N ALA A 681 21.38 -45.22 -2.31
CA ALA A 681 21.83 -46.60 -2.24
C ALA A 681 20.77 -47.61 -2.73
N TYR A 682 19.49 -47.43 -2.39
CA TYR A 682 18.41 -48.29 -2.88
C TYR A 682 18.26 -48.21 -4.39
N MET A 683 18.31 -47.02 -4.96
CA MET A 683 18.25 -46.84 -6.42
C MET A 683 19.43 -47.52 -7.15
N LEU A 684 20.65 -47.46 -6.60
CA LEU A 684 21.80 -48.19 -7.18
C LEU A 684 21.60 -49.71 -7.12
N VAL A 685 20.98 -50.20 -6.04
CA VAL A 685 20.60 -51.63 -5.91
C VAL A 685 19.54 -52.01 -6.94
N ASP A 686 18.52 -51.18 -7.14
CA ASP A 686 17.45 -51.44 -8.12
C ASP A 686 17.99 -51.40 -9.56
N SER A 687 18.99 -50.54 -9.82
CA SER A 687 19.77 -50.53 -11.07
C SER A 687 20.64 -51.78 -11.31
N GLY A 688 20.62 -52.76 -10.41
CA GLY A 688 21.32 -54.05 -10.57
C GLY A 688 22.77 -54.07 -10.09
N MET A 689 23.26 -53.03 -9.40
CA MET A 689 24.63 -52.99 -8.89
C MET A 689 24.85 -53.98 -7.73
N ASP A 690 26.07 -54.48 -7.58
CA ASP A 690 26.46 -55.31 -6.43
C ASP A 690 26.81 -54.45 -5.20
N ILE A 691 26.95 -55.08 -4.03
CA ILE A 691 27.19 -54.35 -2.78
C ILE A 691 28.50 -53.56 -2.79
N THR A 692 29.52 -54.02 -3.54
CA THR A 692 30.83 -53.36 -3.61
C THR A 692 30.71 -52.08 -4.43
N ALA A 693 30.12 -52.16 -5.62
CA ALA A 693 29.87 -51.02 -6.48
C ALA A 693 28.93 -49.99 -5.82
N VAL A 694 27.88 -50.45 -5.13
CA VAL A 694 26.98 -49.56 -4.35
C VAL A 694 27.76 -48.85 -3.25
N THR A 695 28.61 -49.57 -2.51
CA THR A 695 29.40 -48.98 -1.41
C THR A 695 30.37 -47.91 -1.92
N GLU A 696 31.14 -48.21 -2.96
CA GLU A 696 32.09 -47.26 -3.57
C GLU A 696 31.37 -46.00 -4.06
N THR A 697 30.26 -46.16 -4.78
CA THR A 697 29.49 -45.05 -5.37
C THR A 697 28.81 -44.18 -4.30
N VAL A 698 28.29 -44.78 -3.23
CA VAL A 698 27.68 -44.04 -2.11
C VAL A 698 28.73 -43.28 -1.30
N LEU A 699 29.91 -43.87 -1.09
CA LEU A 699 31.02 -43.19 -0.40
C LEU A 699 31.57 -42.03 -1.24
N ASP A 700 31.69 -42.19 -2.55
CA ASP A 700 32.12 -41.13 -3.47
C ASP A 700 31.13 -39.95 -3.45
N LEU A 701 29.82 -40.19 -3.57
CA LEU A 701 28.81 -39.14 -3.43
C LEU A 701 28.87 -38.47 -2.05
N ASN A 702 29.04 -39.26 -0.98
CA ASN A 702 29.13 -38.72 0.38
C ASN A 702 30.33 -37.79 0.54
N GLN A 703 31.50 -38.08 -0.06
CA GLN A 703 32.67 -37.20 -0.02
C GLN A 703 32.47 -35.89 -0.78
N LYS A 704 31.60 -35.88 -1.79
CA LYS A 704 31.26 -34.68 -2.58
C LYS A 704 30.29 -33.73 -1.85
N LEU A 705 29.61 -34.19 -0.78
CA LEU A 705 28.70 -33.36 0.01
C LEU A 705 29.44 -32.22 0.74
N PRO A 706 28.80 -31.04 0.94
CA PRO A 706 29.40 -29.93 1.69
C PRO A 706 29.82 -30.31 3.12
N GLU A 707 29.07 -31.24 3.72
CA GLU A 707 29.38 -31.83 5.02
C GLU A 707 29.18 -33.36 4.96
N PRO A 708 30.24 -34.14 4.65
CA PRO A 708 30.17 -35.58 4.52
C PRO A 708 29.83 -36.28 5.85
N MET A 709 29.06 -37.37 5.80
CA MET A 709 28.89 -38.27 6.94
C MET A 709 30.19 -39.06 7.18
N LYS A 710 30.46 -39.42 8.45
CA LYS A 710 31.61 -40.27 8.76
C LYS A 710 31.43 -41.62 8.09
N GLU A 711 32.48 -42.13 7.45
CA GLU A 711 32.45 -43.41 6.73
C GLU A 711 31.95 -44.57 7.61
N ALA A 712 32.38 -44.65 8.87
CA ALA A 712 31.90 -45.64 9.83
C ALA A 712 30.36 -45.58 10.05
N GLU A 713 29.78 -44.39 9.99
CA GLU A 713 28.33 -44.18 10.12
C GLU A 713 27.59 -44.60 8.84
N VAL A 714 28.14 -44.29 7.67
CA VAL A 714 27.61 -44.74 6.36
C VAL A 714 27.57 -46.26 6.30
N MET A 715 28.66 -46.91 6.71
CA MET A 715 28.76 -48.38 6.74
C MET A 715 27.78 -49.00 7.76
N ALA A 716 27.63 -48.41 8.94
CA ALA A 716 26.76 -48.93 10.00
C ALA A 716 25.26 -48.72 9.75
N THR A 717 24.88 -47.78 8.87
CA THR A 717 23.47 -47.42 8.66
C THR A 717 23.01 -47.64 7.21
N ILE A 718 23.62 -46.93 6.27
CA ILE A 718 23.24 -46.91 4.85
C ILE A 718 23.53 -48.27 4.21
N MET A 719 24.73 -48.82 4.42
CA MET A 719 25.14 -50.09 3.80
C MET A 719 24.46 -51.31 4.42
N VAL A 720 24.07 -51.24 5.69
CA VAL A 720 23.18 -52.26 6.30
C VAL A 720 21.84 -52.30 5.58
N SER A 721 21.29 -51.14 5.24
CA SER A 721 20.02 -51.01 4.54
C SER A 721 20.13 -51.48 3.09
N ALA A 722 21.16 -51.05 2.35
CA ALA A 722 21.45 -51.50 0.99
C ALA A 722 21.68 -53.02 0.91
N GLY A 723 22.44 -53.59 1.85
CA GLY A 723 22.69 -55.03 1.93
C GLY A 723 21.42 -55.85 2.16
N ARG A 724 20.45 -55.35 2.93
CA ARG A 724 19.12 -55.99 3.07
C ARG A 724 18.32 -55.92 1.77
N ALA A 725 18.38 -54.81 1.04
CA ALA A 725 17.70 -54.67 -0.24
C ALA A 725 18.28 -55.61 -1.31
N ILE A 726 19.62 -55.74 -1.38
CA ILE A 726 20.29 -56.68 -2.30
C ILE A 726 19.87 -58.13 -2.00
N LYS A 727 19.88 -58.55 -0.72
CA LYS A 727 19.40 -59.90 -0.36
C LYS A 727 17.96 -60.15 -0.81
N LYS A 728 17.10 -59.14 -0.65
CA LYS A 728 15.70 -59.20 -1.09
C LYS A 728 15.57 -59.29 -2.62
N ARG A 729 16.38 -58.53 -3.38
CA ARG A 729 16.42 -58.55 -4.85
C ARG A 729 16.92 -59.90 -5.38
N ASP A 730 17.97 -60.43 -4.77
CA ASP A 730 18.67 -61.65 -5.22
C ASP A 730 18.04 -62.94 -4.64
N GLY A 731 17.01 -62.82 -3.80
CA GLY A 731 16.27 -63.96 -3.22
C GLY A 731 17.06 -64.76 -2.17
N LEU A 732 17.96 -64.11 -1.44
CA LEU A 732 18.88 -64.69 -0.44
C LEU A 732 18.45 -64.53 1.01
#